data_AF-A0A836HXE5-F1
#
_entry.id   AF-A0A836HXE5-F1
#
_cell.length_a   1.000
_cell.length_b   1.000
_cell.length_c   1.000
_cell.angle_alpha   90.00
_cell.angle_beta   90.00
_cell.angle_gamma   90.00
#
_symmetry.space_group_name_H-M   'P 1'
#
loop_
_entity.id
_entity.type
_entity.pdbx_description
1 polymer ?
#
loop_
_entity_poly.entity_id
_entity_poly.type
_entity_poly.pdbx_seq_one_letter_code
_entity_poly.pdbx_strand_id
1 'polypeptide(L)'
;MGSGPSVQEHLQKWETALIELDQLCSANRRLMDRDRIYGSGAVPNDIQRATDDEAASDRGGARRPSSLVSFSPTATAVTPEAGMGVSGGSFHRQNRSGASTTGILPLPESRTGFGFMAYSGAPGGSAVTNLNSVHGGGATTLPGNAANDMTNRSAGSASVGHQQPKHTRQQVLEIRKARMSLFRSYEAENPDTLNDLMQCSHFGAAAVALSYLLGGDAHCKDRRRRVTLEDIFFATQSPLHMLHSGSPHLPIMTDIIREFLDVDNRFKGEYSLEAVHLDVSPTMGQVELGPNEVGDRQTRMQLPEFQRLITQDCEEETQAIRIVNYDPYVLEQAMLVDAFEDEDELNSPLATSVLGPNPHHMERQYSPRNEGVYAAVVDVRNAVQLMVTIAEGVVNDSLHVKLKEVPVASLFKAMMTAKEGHRARGFIRVFKKELNPGFTTDEIKTFWTPELCSGKVLGTTQLGTDAVAISHHISPHIVGVAWALHLLAGVRPGTHGYGNGLPVSDIIRTMKLPAEVFVDGVLPLEQVYEYAAGYVQRSKRDIDVHLYPVLTKIFREDAVPTISVFDLESILINVKSANADPECPEHVMVIMYNACVAHNVLYIVEDPQWCVLAGYDQEMQTAVLIDAHPKTFSRFWSCPLDRLHKAMTGNGYLIFSKRSTNSTSRRIGAPMTMAPTVESRLELVERQHELGSAWEGKSAFAVSKAFTFPSLPVMPTMVAMTCTRLGVPTTFDDVVQRLPFEISALVIRNVTLEIMHVCLTQYLRVAGLENEVQVKAYHGESNADGLLMLQLPQLEELIQASLDENHVLLLHFDAGHLLVNGASHPFGALGMVVGYDAKLGSVRVADANPNSFLREWSAPLLEVFESVLDNEVTRKHRTRGALLVSRIAATGRAAGRAFAPSCSRPFRLELLPVLNVFLVSPSPHFQGMSFAFSQLGYYYSPEEIFYEAYLKTMDDQRRRGSQAFAWRDVEVSLSIINKKIDASFMAEGCRKFLESRNAHQSNTQETISVQVLEDIDVDEELDELLETSTQSADTVLLLNYDVLRTHQLPNLGRSVATVKSYNKEKQLVELWDAEYAVFGLSFVVTKQQLVEMGDLENVGSSPYGFVQFKRVAAGAAPKKLGLMSAPSTLEEEAELEAAAAAAARAK
;
A
#
# COMPACT_ATOMS: atom_id res chain seq x y z
N MET A 1 -9.47 -36.29 -46.00
CA MET A 1 -10.35 -36.57 -47.15
C MET A 1 -11.77 -36.69 -46.64
N GLY A 2 -12.69 -35.88 -47.18
CA GLY A 2 -14.10 -35.81 -46.76
C GLY A 2 -14.72 -34.57 -47.40
N SER A 3 -15.79 -34.75 -48.18
CA SER A 3 -16.38 -33.69 -49.00
C SER A 3 -17.30 -32.78 -48.19
N GLY A 4 -17.09 -31.46 -48.26
CA GLY A 4 -18.06 -30.49 -47.75
C GLY A 4 -19.34 -30.44 -48.61
N PRO A 5 -20.47 -29.98 -48.03
CA PRO A 5 -21.72 -29.74 -48.78
C PRO A 5 -21.51 -28.67 -49.86
N SER A 6 -22.38 -28.66 -50.87
CA SER A 6 -22.17 -27.82 -52.04
C SER A 6 -22.34 -26.32 -51.72
N VAL A 7 -21.55 -25.47 -52.38
CA VAL A 7 -21.65 -24.00 -52.25
C VAL A 7 -23.08 -23.50 -52.56
N GLN A 8 -23.80 -24.21 -53.44
CA GLN A 8 -25.20 -24.00 -53.77
C GLN A 8 -26.10 -23.96 -52.52
N GLU A 9 -25.97 -24.94 -51.61
CA GLU A 9 -26.78 -25.01 -50.38
C GLU A 9 -26.43 -23.91 -49.38
N HIS A 10 -25.18 -23.45 -49.37
CA HIS A 10 -24.76 -22.35 -48.50
C HIS A 10 -25.32 -21.02 -49.02
N LEU A 11 -25.23 -20.76 -50.32
CA LEU A 11 -25.85 -19.59 -50.97
C LEU A 11 -27.37 -19.57 -50.77
N GLN A 12 -28.05 -20.70 -50.95
CA GLN A 12 -29.50 -20.80 -50.79
C GLN A 12 -29.97 -20.54 -49.34
N LYS A 13 -29.14 -20.87 -48.34
CA LYS A 13 -29.36 -20.46 -46.94
C LYS A 13 -29.18 -18.94 -46.75
N TRP A 14 -28.19 -18.33 -47.38
CA TRP A 14 -27.99 -16.87 -47.34
C TRP A 14 -29.11 -16.09 -48.04
N GLU A 15 -29.61 -16.57 -49.18
CA GLU A 15 -30.80 -15.99 -49.84
C GLU A 15 -32.04 -16.09 -48.93
N THR A 16 -32.25 -17.23 -48.28
CA THR A 16 -33.36 -17.41 -47.32
C THR A 16 -33.26 -16.44 -46.14
N ALA A 17 -32.07 -16.32 -45.53
CA ALA A 17 -31.83 -15.39 -44.42
C ALA A 17 -31.99 -13.91 -44.82
N LEU A 18 -31.62 -13.54 -46.06
CA LEU A 18 -31.85 -12.18 -46.58
C LEU A 18 -33.34 -11.89 -46.80
N ILE A 19 -34.12 -12.87 -47.25
CA ILE A 19 -35.58 -12.76 -47.40
C ILE A 19 -36.26 -12.62 -46.02
N GLU A 20 -35.81 -13.36 -45.00
CA GLU A 20 -36.29 -13.20 -43.63
C GLU A 20 -35.94 -11.82 -43.05
N LEU A 21 -34.72 -11.33 -43.30
CA LEU A 21 -34.26 -10.01 -42.84
C LEU A 21 -35.05 -8.86 -43.47
N ASP A 22 -35.35 -8.92 -44.78
CA ASP A 22 -36.15 -7.88 -45.47
C ASP A 22 -37.63 -7.91 -45.03
N GLN A 23 -38.18 -9.09 -44.73
CA GLN A 23 -39.50 -9.19 -44.09
C GLN A 23 -39.52 -8.55 -42.70
N LEU A 24 -38.47 -8.75 -41.89
CA LEU A 24 -38.34 -8.16 -40.56
C LEU A 24 -38.14 -6.64 -40.62
N CYS A 25 -37.33 -6.14 -41.57
CA CYS A 25 -37.18 -4.71 -41.85
C CYS A 25 -38.49 -4.08 -42.35
N SER A 26 -39.25 -4.78 -43.18
CA SER A 26 -40.57 -4.37 -43.66
C SER A 26 -41.62 -4.35 -42.54
N ALA A 27 -41.55 -5.29 -41.58
CA ALA A 27 -42.39 -5.28 -40.39
C ALA A 27 -42.07 -4.08 -39.47
N ASN A 28 -40.78 -3.82 -39.23
CA ASN A 28 -40.33 -2.68 -38.41
C ASN A 28 -40.71 -1.33 -39.04
N ARG A 29 -40.62 -1.16 -40.37
CA ARG A 29 -41.14 0.05 -41.04
C ARG A 29 -42.65 0.23 -40.81
N ARG A 30 -43.45 -0.85 -40.93
CA ARG A 30 -44.91 -0.79 -40.67
C ARG A 30 -45.27 -0.51 -39.20
N LEU A 31 -44.37 -0.80 -38.26
CA LEU A 31 -44.49 -0.38 -36.85
C LEU A 31 -44.16 1.11 -36.70
N MET A 32 -43.02 1.56 -37.22
CA MET A 32 -42.62 2.99 -37.19
C MET A 32 -43.65 3.91 -37.86
N ASP A 33 -44.23 3.49 -38.99
CA ASP A 33 -45.28 4.23 -39.70
C ASP A 33 -46.65 4.21 -38.97
N ARG A 34 -46.86 3.27 -38.03
CA ARG A 34 -48.01 3.29 -37.11
C ARG A 34 -47.82 4.28 -35.97
N ASP A 35 -46.64 4.29 -35.34
CA ASP A 35 -46.34 5.21 -34.25
C ASP A 35 -46.34 6.68 -34.72
N ARG A 36 -46.01 6.91 -35.99
CA ARG A 36 -46.06 8.23 -36.65
C ARG A 36 -47.45 8.87 -36.76
N ILE A 37 -48.53 8.15 -36.47
CA ILE A 37 -49.91 8.64 -36.61
C ILE A 37 -50.40 9.38 -35.35
N TYR A 38 -49.75 9.21 -34.19
CA TYR A 38 -50.24 9.71 -32.89
C TYR A 38 -49.40 10.83 -32.23
N GLY A 39 -48.47 11.47 -32.97
CA GLY A 39 -47.63 12.56 -32.45
C GLY A 39 -47.62 13.81 -33.33
N SER A 40 -48.58 14.73 -33.14
CA SER A 40 -48.59 16.05 -33.80
C SER A 40 -49.28 17.11 -32.93
N GLY A 41 -48.73 18.33 -32.88
CA GLY A 41 -49.15 19.40 -31.94
C GLY A 41 -47.96 20.02 -31.19
N ALA A 42 -46.88 20.48 -31.84
CA ALA A 42 -46.79 21.63 -32.75
C ALA A 42 -46.74 23.00 -32.05
N VAL A 43 -45.53 23.56 -31.95
CA VAL A 43 -45.22 24.99 -31.76
C VAL A 43 -44.07 25.32 -32.72
N PRO A 44 -44.11 26.43 -33.49
CA PRO A 44 -43.10 26.70 -34.52
C PRO A 44 -41.86 27.44 -33.98
N ASN A 45 -40.71 27.19 -34.62
CA ASN A 45 -39.56 28.11 -34.60
C ASN A 45 -39.80 29.24 -35.61
N ASP A 46 -39.22 30.42 -35.37
CA ASP A 46 -38.58 31.17 -36.46
C ASP A 46 -37.42 32.06 -35.95
N ILE A 47 -36.64 32.63 -36.86
CA ILE A 47 -35.26 33.09 -36.65
C ILE A 47 -35.09 34.59 -36.93
N GLN A 48 -34.46 35.37 -36.03
CA GLN A 48 -33.46 36.42 -36.42
C GLN A 48 -32.75 37.20 -35.29
N ARG A 49 -31.42 37.32 -35.45
CA ARG A 49 -30.52 38.50 -35.35
C ARG A 49 -30.76 39.67 -34.35
N ALA A 50 -29.69 39.92 -33.56
CA ALA A 50 -28.90 41.17 -33.45
C ALA A 50 -29.15 42.22 -32.32
N THR A 51 -28.01 42.82 -31.92
CA THR A 51 -27.75 44.15 -31.28
C THR A 51 -28.35 44.53 -29.91
N ASP A 52 -27.42 44.63 -28.94
CA ASP A 52 -27.08 45.80 -28.10
C ASP A 52 -28.02 46.39 -27.00
N ASP A 53 -27.32 46.96 -26.00
CA ASP A 53 -27.66 47.97 -24.97
C ASP A 53 -28.58 47.73 -23.73
N GLU A 54 -27.92 47.95 -22.57
CA GLU A 54 -28.28 48.65 -21.32
C GLU A 54 -29.57 48.42 -20.46
N ALA A 55 -29.30 48.45 -19.14
CA ALA A 55 -30.06 49.11 -18.05
C ALA A 55 -31.38 48.52 -17.48
N ALA A 56 -31.21 47.85 -16.33
CA ALA A 56 -31.83 48.15 -15.03
C ALA A 56 -33.33 47.87 -14.68
N SER A 57 -33.49 47.32 -13.47
CA SER A 57 -34.42 47.79 -12.39
C SER A 57 -35.53 46.85 -11.86
N ASP A 58 -35.41 46.58 -10.56
CA ASP A 58 -36.45 46.39 -9.51
C ASP A 58 -37.47 45.21 -9.49
N ARG A 59 -37.46 44.53 -8.32
CA ARG A 59 -38.58 44.01 -7.49
C ARG A 59 -39.64 43.04 -8.05
N GLY A 60 -39.85 41.95 -7.28
CA GLY A 60 -41.16 41.29 -7.16
C GLY A 60 -41.09 39.84 -6.68
N GLY A 61 -41.15 39.60 -5.36
CA GLY A 61 -41.10 38.25 -4.79
C GLY A 61 -42.48 37.63 -4.48
N ALA A 62 -42.59 36.31 -4.52
CA ALA A 62 -43.79 35.57 -4.11
C ALA A 62 -43.45 34.27 -3.34
N ARG A 63 -43.39 34.34 -2.01
CA ARG A 63 -43.45 33.16 -1.13
C ARG A 63 -44.91 32.70 -0.99
N ARG A 64 -45.20 31.40 -1.01
CA ARG A 64 -46.31 30.81 -0.22
C ARG A 64 -46.00 29.39 0.31
N PRO A 65 -46.65 28.94 1.41
CA PRO A 65 -46.16 27.80 2.20
C PRO A 65 -47.20 26.69 2.51
N SER A 66 -46.70 25.55 2.97
CA SER A 66 -47.42 24.54 3.77
C SER A 66 -46.41 23.57 4.39
N SER A 67 -46.57 23.04 5.62
CA SER A 67 -47.67 23.16 6.59
C SER A 67 -47.17 23.09 8.05
N LEU A 68 -48.01 23.57 8.99
CA LEU A 68 -47.79 23.48 10.44
C LEU A 68 -48.71 22.39 11.04
N VAL A 69 -48.18 21.56 11.94
CA VAL A 69 -48.92 20.97 13.06
C VAL A 69 -47.98 20.91 14.27
N SER A 70 -48.49 21.26 15.46
CA SER A 70 -47.72 21.31 16.71
C SER A 70 -48.60 20.88 17.89
N PHE A 71 -48.03 20.09 18.82
CA PHE A 71 -48.65 19.85 20.13
C PHE A 71 -47.59 19.90 21.24
N SER A 72 -48.00 20.37 22.43
CA SER A 72 -47.13 20.66 23.58
C SER A 72 -47.29 19.61 24.69
N PRO A 73 -46.31 19.47 25.62
CA PRO A 73 -46.28 18.34 26.57
C PRO A 73 -46.93 18.66 27.93
N THR A 74 -47.60 17.67 28.54
CA THR A 74 -47.91 17.64 29.99
C THR A 74 -48.31 16.23 30.46
N ALA A 75 -47.55 15.64 31.39
CA ALA A 75 -48.01 14.74 32.46
C ALA A 75 -46.84 14.32 33.37
N THR A 76 -47.07 14.10 34.66
CA THR A 76 -46.04 13.81 35.68
C THR A 76 -46.31 12.52 36.46
N ALA A 77 -45.29 11.67 36.63
CA ALA A 77 -45.15 10.66 37.69
C ALA A 77 -43.63 10.43 37.90
N VAL A 78 -43.03 10.74 39.06
CA VAL A 78 -43.16 10.16 40.41
C VAL A 78 -42.55 8.75 40.49
N THR A 79 -41.45 8.64 41.24
CA THR A 79 -40.70 7.42 41.59
C THR A 79 -41.34 6.64 42.74
N PRO A 80 -40.90 5.39 42.95
CA PRO A 80 -40.30 5.06 44.25
C PRO A 80 -39.00 4.21 44.17
N GLU A 81 -38.31 4.14 45.31
CA GLU A 81 -37.11 3.33 45.61
C GLU A 81 -37.51 1.84 45.84
N ALA A 82 -36.67 0.81 46.06
CA ALA A 82 -35.23 0.58 46.32
C ALA A 82 -34.90 -0.88 45.85
N GLY A 83 -33.70 -1.48 45.92
CA GLY A 83 -32.37 -1.12 46.46
C GLY A 83 -31.44 -2.37 46.51
N MET A 84 -30.30 -2.29 47.24
CA MET A 84 -29.14 -3.22 47.19
C MET A 84 -28.35 -3.13 45.87
N GLY A 85 -27.01 -3.20 45.80
CA GLY A 85 -25.96 -3.69 46.73
C GLY A 85 -25.18 -4.80 46.01
N VAL A 86 -23.86 -4.79 45.85
CA VAL A 86 -22.77 -4.60 46.85
C VAL A 86 -21.50 -3.96 46.23
N SER A 87 -20.59 -3.48 47.08
CA SER A 87 -19.21 -3.03 46.81
C SER A 87 -18.42 -3.85 45.76
N GLY A 88 -17.40 -3.33 45.07
CA GLY A 88 -16.63 -2.11 45.33
C GLY A 88 -15.26 -2.41 45.94
N GLY A 89 -14.19 -2.39 45.14
CA GLY A 89 -12.83 -2.73 45.58
C GLY A 89 -11.76 -1.97 44.78
N SER A 90 -11.17 -0.96 45.39
CA SER A 90 -10.11 -0.13 44.80
C SER A 90 -8.91 -0.06 45.75
N PHE A 91 -7.72 -0.41 45.26
CA PHE A 91 -6.41 -0.04 45.82
C PHE A 91 -5.38 -0.07 44.68
N HIS A 92 -4.88 1.09 44.25
CA HIS A 92 -3.73 1.84 44.82
C HIS A 92 -2.36 1.47 44.23
N ARG A 93 -2.06 2.18 43.13
CA ARG A 93 -0.72 2.58 42.68
C ARG A 93 0.15 3.01 43.87
N GLN A 94 1.30 2.37 44.10
CA GLN A 94 2.32 2.85 45.04
C GLN A 94 3.61 3.21 44.32
N ASN A 95 4.10 4.42 44.58
CA ASN A 95 5.48 4.82 44.28
C ASN A 95 6.47 3.97 45.09
N ARG A 96 7.67 3.72 44.56
CA ARG A 96 8.83 3.52 45.44
C ARG A 96 10.16 3.96 44.86
N SER A 97 10.90 4.69 45.67
CA SER A 97 12.27 5.13 45.45
C SER A 97 13.11 4.81 46.70
N GLY A 98 14.33 4.31 46.52
CA GLY A 98 15.42 4.53 47.48
C GLY A 98 15.59 3.55 48.68
N ALA A 99 16.58 2.66 48.52
CA ALA A 99 17.70 2.43 49.46
C ALA A 99 17.61 1.51 50.72
N SER A 100 18.80 0.93 50.99
CA SER A 100 19.34 0.35 52.24
C SER A 100 18.73 -0.93 52.88
N THR A 101 19.44 -2.06 52.67
CA THR A 101 20.02 -2.99 53.70
C THR A 101 19.25 -3.26 55.01
N THR A 102 19.03 -4.50 55.50
CA THR A 102 19.99 -5.63 55.67
C THR A 102 19.31 -7.01 55.86
N GLY A 103 19.97 -8.09 55.44
CA GLY A 103 20.19 -9.27 56.31
C GLY A 103 19.34 -10.56 56.19
N ILE A 104 20.06 -11.68 55.96
CA ILE A 104 19.81 -13.06 56.46
C ILE A 104 18.88 -14.01 55.64
N LEU A 105 19.41 -15.22 55.42
CA LEU A 105 18.88 -16.44 54.76
C LEU A 105 18.38 -17.45 55.84
N PRO A 106 17.68 -18.60 55.55
CA PRO A 106 17.80 -19.42 54.32
C PRO A 106 16.53 -20.13 53.77
N LEU A 107 16.79 -20.92 52.72
CA LEU A 107 16.06 -22.05 52.09
C LEU A 107 15.56 -23.15 53.09
N PRO A 108 14.79 -24.22 52.70
CA PRO A 108 14.71 -24.85 51.35
C PRO A 108 13.33 -25.43 50.86
N GLU A 109 13.33 -25.96 49.61
CA GLU A 109 12.61 -27.15 49.08
C GLU A 109 11.04 -27.22 49.06
N SER A 110 10.37 -27.96 48.15
CA SER A 110 10.75 -28.49 46.81
C SER A 110 9.55 -28.96 45.94
N ARG A 111 9.79 -29.02 44.62
CA ARG A 111 9.33 -30.01 43.60
C ARG A 111 7.84 -30.34 43.35
N THR A 112 7.51 -30.34 42.04
CA THR A 112 6.55 -31.20 41.29
C THR A 112 5.06 -31.13 41.66
N GLY A 113 4.11 -31.24 40.71
CA GLY A 113 4.20 -31.37 39.24
C GLY A 113 2.87 -31.91 38.69
N PHE A 114 2.40 -31.43 37.54
CA PHE A 114 1.09 -31.80 36.98
C PHE A 114 1.20 -32.46 35.60
N GLY A 115 0.40 -33.51 35.40
CA GLY A 115 0.27 -34.23 34.14
C GLY A 115 -1.20 -34.50 33.80
N PHE A 116 -1.47 -34.75 32.52
CA PHE A 116 -2.80 -35.12 32.01
C PHE A 116 -3.20 -36.54 32.41
N MET A 117 -4.51 -36.79 32.57
CA MET A 117 -5.26 -37.78 31.77
C MET A 117 -6.77 -37.61 31.96
N ALA A 118 -7.56 -38.07 30.98
CA ALA A 118 -9.02 -38.00 30.96
C ALA A 118 -9.68 -39.27 31.53
N TYR A 119 -11.01 -39.30 31.66
CA TYR A 119 -11.84 -40.47 31.33
C TYR A 119 -13.33 -40.10 31.10
N SER A 120 -14.09 -41.02 30.54
CA SER A 120 -15.45 -40.88 30.03
C SER A 120 -16.51 -41.63 30.87
N GLY A 121 -17.81 -41.39 30.61
CA GLY A 121 -18.87 -42.28 31.11
C GLY A 121 -20.27 -41.68 31.19
N ALA A 122 -21.21 -42.25 30.44
CA ALA A 122 -22.67 -42.21 30.67
C ALA A 122 -23.15 -43.66 30.99
N PRO A 123 -24.44 -44.00 31.18
CA PRO A 123 -25.67 -43.17 31.28
C PRO A 123 -26.59 -43.57 32.48
N GLY A 124 -27.82 -43.04 32.54
CA GLY A 124 -28.99 -43.80 33.03
C GLY A 124 -30.02 -43.09 33.93
N GLY A 125 -31.26 -43.60 33.92
CA GLY A 125 -32.26 -43.41 34.99
C GLY A 125 -33.61 -42.77 34.60
N SER A 126 -34.70 -43.56 34.57
CA SER A 126 -36.05 -43.09 34.23
C SER A 126 -37.03 -43.10 35.42
N ALA A 127 -37.85 -42.04 35.58
CA ALA A 127 -39.16 -42.03 36.24
C ALA A 127 -39.92 -40.76 35.76
N VAL A 128 -41.08 -40.76 35.10
CA VAL A 128 -42.40 -41.38 35.39
C VAL A 128 -43.14 -40.76 36.58
N THR A 129 -44.14 -39.91 36.32
CA THR A 129 -45.52 -40.06 36.85
C THR A 129 -46.56 -39.06 36.29
N ASN A 130 -47.67 -39.61 35.80
CA ASN A 130 -49.09 -39.24 36.03
C ASN A 130 -49.71 -37.87 35.61
N LEU A 131 -50.53 -37.97 34.55
CA LEU A 131 -52.00 -37.76 34.57
C LEU A 131 -52.60 -36.41 35.03
N ASN A 132 -53.36 -35.79 34.12
CA ASN A 132 -54.83 -35.92 34.15
C ASN A 132 -55.49 -35.64 32.78
N SER A 133 -56.71 -36.13 32.59
CA SER A 133 -57.49 -35.98 31.35
C SER A 133 -58.96 -35.64 31.65
N VAL A 134 -59.64 -34.93 30.74
CA VAL A 134 -61.11 -34.95 30.59
C VAL A 134 -61.48 -34.86 29.09
N HIS A 135 -62.51 -35.65 28.73
CA HIS A 135 -63.24 -35.84 27.46
C HIS A 135 -63.30 -34.68 26.43
N GLY A 136 -63.51 -34.90 25.12
CA GLY A 136 -63.93 -36.09 24.36
C GLY A 136 -64.75 -35.69 23.09
N GLY A 137 -65.04 -36.64 22.19
CA GLY A 137 -66.14 -36.47 21.21
C GLY A 137 -65.94 -36.71 19.69
N GLY A 138 -65.49 -37.90 19.26
CA GLY A 138 -66.12 -38.62 18.12
C GLY A 138 -65.85 -38.28 16.63
N ALA A 139 -66.03 -39.32 15.79
CA ALA A 139 -66.41 -39.30 14.36
C ALA A 139 -65.41 -38.89 13.24
N THR A 140 -64.46 -39.80 12.95
CA THR A 140 -64.23 -40.46 11.63
C THR A 140 -64.16 -39.70 10.28
N THR A 141 -63.23 -40.19 9.43
CA THR A 141 -63.09 -40.10 7.94
C THR A 141 -62.07 -39.10 7.34
N LEU A 142 -61.49 -39.55 6.22
CA LEU A 142 -60.41 -39.00 5.39
C LEU A 142 -60.98 -38.66 3.98
N PRO A 143 -60.22 -38.09 3.01
CA PRO A 143 -59.14 -37.07 3.09
C PRO A 143 -59.35 -35.93 2.04
N GLY A 144 -58.51 -34.88 2.02
CA GLY A 144 -58.35 -34.06 0.79
C GLY A 144 -57.87 -32.59 0.93
N ASN A 145 -56.76 -32.30 0.24
CA ASN A 145 -56.12 -31.02 -0.09
C ASN A 145 -56.86 -29.66 0.12
N ALA A 146 -56.23 -28.82 0.96
CA ALA A 146 -55.74 -27.46 0.65
C ALA A 146 -56.57 -26.43 -0.14
N ALA A 147 -57.01 -25.37 0.56
CA ALA A 147 -56.93 -23.96 0.13
C ALA A 147 -57.09 -22.99 1.34
N ASN A 148 -56.66 -21.74 1.12
CA ASN A 148 -56.72 -20.47 1.89
C ASN A 148 -57.89 -20.29 2.91
N ASP A 149 -57.90 -19.35 3.89
CA ASP A 149 -57.23 -18.04 4.01
C ASP A 149 -57.39 -17.43 5.44
N MET A 150 -56.88 -16.19 5.68
CA MET A 150 -57.45 -15.12 6.55
C MET A 150 -57.87 -15.46 8.01
N THR A 151 -57.43 -14.81 9.10
CA THR A 151 -56.65 -13.58 9.39
C THR A 151 -55.98 -13.75 10.81
N ASN A 152 -55.35 -12.80 11.52
CA ASN A 152 -55.29 -11.34 11.41
C ASN A 152 -53.99 -10.73 12.02
N ARG A 153 -53.97 -9.39 12.10
CA ARG A 153 -52.84 -8.50 12.37
C ARG A 153 -52.85 -7.89 13.78
N SER A 154 -51.65 -7.52 14.24
CA SER A 154 -51.33 -6.14 14.60
C SER A 154 -49.81 -5.92 14.49
N ALA A 155 -49.23 -4.73 14.31
CA ALA A 155 -49.48 -3.57 13.45
C ALA A 155 -48.54 -2.46 13.97
N GLY A 156 -47.49 -2.10 13.21
CA GLY A 156 -46.51 -1.10 13.65
C GLY A 156 -45.69 -0.52 12.49
N SER A 157 -45.72 0.81 12.37
CA SER A 157 -44.96 1.73 11.49
C SER A 157 -44.45 1.23 10.12
N ALA A 158 -44.88 1.90 9.05
CA ALA A 158 -44.29 1.77 7.71
C ALA A 158 -43.78 3.13 7.23
N SER A 159 -42.48 3.22 6.90
CA SER A 159 -41.90 4.32 6.13
C SER A 159 -42.08 4.05 4.63
N VAL A 160 -42.38 5.10 3.86
CA VAL A 160 -42.66 4.99 2.42
C VAL A 160 -41.34 5.05 1.61
N GLY A 161 -40.59 3.95 1.63
CA GLY A 161 -39.50 3.71 0.69
C GLY A 161 -40.01 3.07 -0.62
N HIS A 162 -39.42 3.42 -1.76
CA HIS A 162 -39.70 2.72 -3.02
C HIS A 162 -39.17 1.29 -2.97
N GLN A 163 -40.08 0.30 -2.89
CA GLN A 163 -39.71 -1.09 -3.07
C GLN A 163 -39.35 -1.33 -4.55
N GLN A 164 -38.11 -1.71 -4.83
CA GLN A 164 -37.74 -2.22 -6.15
C GLN A 164 -38.55 -3.50 -6.45
N PRO A 165 -38.96 -3.74 -7.71
CA PRO A 165 -39.72 -4.93 -8.07
C PRO A 165 -38.85 -6.17 -7.95
N LYS A 166 -39.09 -7.00 -6.92
CA LYS A 166 -38.36 -8.26 -6.69
C LYS A 166 -38.30 -9.10 -7.96
N HIS A 167 -37.11 -9.52 -8.33
CA HIS A 167 -36.89 -10.36 -9.51
C HIS A 167 -37.68 -11.67 -9.43
N THR A 168 -38.22 -12.10 -10.57
CA THR A 168 -38.86 -13.42 -10.66
C THR A 168 -37.81 -14.51 -10.47
N ARG A 169 -38.21 -15.69 -9.94
CA ARG A 169 -37.28 -16.82 -9.72
C ARG A 169 -36.48 -17.21 -10.97
N GLN A 170 -37.04 -17.01 -12.17
CA GLN A 170 -36.33 -17.24 -13.43
C GLN A 170 -35.24 -16.18 -13.66
N GLN A 171 -35.55 -14.89 -13.49
CA GLN A 171 -34.56 -13.80 -13.60
C GLN A 171 -33.42 -13.96 -12.58
N VAL A 172 -33.71 -14.36 -11.34
CA VAL A 172 -32.68 -14.67 -10.32
C VAL A 172 -31.72 -15.77 -10.81
N LEU A 173 -32.26 -16.85 -11.39
CA LEU A 173 -31.45 -17.94 -11.94
C LEU A 173 -30.64 -17.52 -13.18
N GLU A 174 -31.20 -16.66 -14.03
CA GLU A 174 -30.50 -16.10 -15.20
C GLU A 174 -29.36 -15.16 -14.80
N ILE A 175 -29.59 -14.28 -13.81
CA ILE A 175 -28.60 -13.38 -13.20
C ILE A 175 -27.43 -14.18 -12.61
N ARG A 176 -27.74 -15.16 -11.76
CA ARG A 176 -26.73 -16.02 -11.12
C ARG A 176 -25.94 -16.86 -12.13
N LYS A 177 -26.63 -17.38 -13.16
CA LYS A 177 -25.98 -18.09 -14.27
C LYS A 177 -25.04 -17.18 -15.06
N ALA A 178 -25.44 -15.94 -15.36
CA ALA A 178 -24.59 -14.97 -16.06
C ALA A 178 -23.36 -14.60 -15.23
N ARG A 179 -23.54 -14.33 -13.92
CA ARG A 179 -22.44 -14.04 -12.98
C ARG A 179 -21.44 -15.20 -12.89
N MET A 180 -21.92 -16.41 -12.64
CA MET A 180 -21.08 -17.61 -12.61
C MET A 180 -20.38 -17.84 -13.97
N SER A 181 -21.06 -17.60 -15.09
CA SER A 181 -20.46 -17.74 -16.42
C SER A 181 -19.33 -16.73 -16.70
N LEU A 182 -19.42 -15.50 -16.15
CA LEU A 182 -18.35 -14.51 -16.26
C LEU A 182 -17.12 -14.94 -15.45
N PHE A 183 -17.28 -15.30 -14.18
CA PHE A 183 -16.16 -15.74 -13.35
C PHE A 183 -15.50 -17.03 -13.87
N ARG A 184 -16.28 -17.98 -14.40
CA ARG A 184 -15.74 -19.19 -15.06
C ARG A 184 -14.94 -18.92 -16.33
N SER A 185 -15.10 -17.78 -16.99
CA SER A 185 -14.23 -17.43 -18.13
C SER A 185 -12.79 -17.12 -17.73
N TYR A 186 -12.54 -16.82 -16.45
CA TYR A 186 -11.22 -16.61 -15.88
C TYR A 186 -10.68 -17.86 -15.13
N GLU A 187 -11.46 -18.94 -15.02
CA GLU A 187 -11.11 -20.12 -14.21
C GLU A 187 -9.89 -20.85 -14.80
N ALA A 188 -8.86 -21.10 -14.00
CA ALA A 188 -7.66 -21.82 -14.44
C ALA A 188 -7.89 -23.34 -14.43
N GLU A 189 -7.58 -24.02 -15.53
CA GLU A 189 -7.77 -25.49 -15.64
C GLU A 189 -6.92 -26.29 -14.64
N ASN A 190 -5.72 -25.82 -14.32
CA ASN A 190 -4.87 -26.31 -13.22
C ASN A 190 -4.08 -25.13 -12.62
N PRO A 191 -4.61 -24.42 -11.60
CA PRO A 191 -3.94 -23.24 -11.04
C PRO A 191 -2.58 -23.60 -10.41
N ASP A 192 -2.48 -24.78 -9.82
CA ASP A 192 -1.31 -25.22 -9.06
C ASP A 192 -0.17 -25.75 -9.97
N THR A 193 -0.37 -25.73 -11.30
CA THR A 193 0.68 -25.98 -12.31
C THR A 193 1.10 -24.72 -13.08
N LEU A 194 0.61 -23.54 -12.68
CA LEU A 194 0.97 -22.28 -13.33
C LEU A 194 2.37 -21.82 -12.87
N ASN A 195 3.29 -21.71 -13.83
CA ASN A 195 4.59 -21.09 -13.60
C ASN A 195 4.45 -19.56 -13.51
N ASP A 196 5.47 -18.92 -12.92
CA ASP A 196 5.64 -17.46 -12.86
C ASP A 196 4.47 -16.67 -12.23
N LEU A 197 3.85 -17.26 -11.19
CA LEU A 197 2.85 -16.57 -10.37
C LEU A 197 3.41 -15.31 -9.69
N MET A 198 2.62 -14.23 -9.75
CA MET A 198 2.85 -12.95 -9.07
C MET A 198 2.06 -12.89 -7.76
N GLN A 199 2.58 -12.16 -6.75
CA GLN A 199 1.95 -12.11 -5.40
C GLN A 199 0.77 -11.12 -5.30
N CYS A 200 0.32 -10.57 -6.43
CA CYS A 200 -0.74 -9.57 -6.56
C CYS A 200 -2.17 -10.15 -6.70
N SER A 201 -2.43 -11.33 -6.13
CA SER A 201 -3.76 -12.00 -6.12
C SER A 201 -4.91 -11.09 -5.68
N HIS A 202 -4.62 -10.17 -4.76
CA HIS A 202 -5.54 -9.16 -4.24
C HIS A 202 -5.97 -8.12 -5.30
N PHE A 203 -5.05 -7.63 -6.14
CA PHE A 203 -5.39 -6.82 -7.30
C PHE A 203 -6.14 -7.63 -8.37
N GLY A 204 -5.79 -8.90 -8.56
CA GLY A 204 -6.52 -9.81 -9.45
C GLY A 204 -7.99 -9.97 -9.06
N ALA A 205 -8.28 -10.23 -7.78
CA ALA A 205 -9.64 -10.33 -7.25
C ALA A 205 -10.45 -9.04 -7.46
N ALA A 206 -9.82 -7.87 -7.25
CA ALA A 206 -10.45 -6.57 -7.52
C ALA A 206 -10.71 -6.33 -9.02
N ALA A 207 -9.75 -6.63 -9.90
CA ALA A 207 -9.86 -6.44 -11.34
C ALA A 207 -11.00 -7.30 -11.96
N VAL A 208 -11.15 -8.57 -11.55
CA VAL A 208 -12.29 -9.39 -12.00
C VAL A 208 -13.61 -8.91 -11.40
N ALA A 209 -13.63 -8.48 -10.13
CA ALA A 209 -14.84 -7.93 -9.50
C ALA A 209 -15.33 -6.64 -10.19
N LEU A 210 -14.43 -5.74 -10.58
CA LEU A 210 -14.74 -4.52 -11.33
C LEU A 210 -15.12 -4.84 -12.78
N SER A 211 -14.49 -5.84 -13.41
CA SER A 211 -14.90 -6.35 -14.74
C SER A 211 -16.32 -6.94 -14.74
N TYR A 212 -16.76 -7.56 -13.65
CA TYR A 212 -18.14 -8.03 -13.51
C TYR A 212 -19.16 -6.89 -13.58
N LEU A 213 -18.92 -5.76 -12.90
CA LEU A 213 -19.84 -4.61 -12.90
C LEU A 213 -20.00 -4.01 -14.31
N LEU A 214 -18.93 -4.03 -15.10
CA LEU A 214 -18.92 -3.58 -16.51
C LEU A 214 -19.38 -4.66 -17.51
N GLY A 215 -19.61 -5.90 -17.06
CA GLY A 215 -20.11 -7.01 -17.87
C GLY A 215 -19.11 -7.60 -18.88
N GLY A 216 -17.82 -7.66 -18.55
CA GLY A 216 -16.77 -8.22 -19.41
C GLY A 216 -16.18 -9.56 -18.93
N ASP A 217 -16.40 -10.61 -19.72
CA ASP A 217 -15.68 -11.89 -19.58
C ASP A 217 -14.20 -11.80 -20.02
N ALA A 218 -13.42 -12.84 -19.74
CA ALA A 218 -11.98 -12.88 -20.03
C ALA A 218 -11.65 -12.73 -21.52
N HIS A 219 -12.54 -13.20 -22.41
CA HIS A 219 -12.38 -13.16 -23.86
C HIS A 219 -12.99 -11.90 -24.49
N CYS A 220 -13.55 -11.00 -23.67
CA CYS A 220 -14.23 -9.80 -24.13
C CYS A 220 -13.25 -8.84 -24.82
N LYS A 221 -13.37 -8.72 -26.14
CA LYS A 221 -12.52 -7.84 -26.97
C LYS A 221 -12.77 -6.35 -26.72
N ASP A 222 -13.95 -5.99 -26.20
CA ASP A 222 -14.26 -4.63 -25.79
C ASP A 222 -13.64 -4.35 -24.40
N ARG A 223 -12.37 -3.89 -24.38
CA ARG A 223 -11.69 -3.52 -23.13
C ARG A 223 -12.43 -2.43 -22.33
N ARG A 224 -13.43 -1.73 -22.88
CA ARG A 224 -14.29 -0.83 -22.07
C ARG A 224 -15.09 -1.59 -21.02
N ARG A 225 -15.32 -2.88 -21.21
CA ARG A 225 -16.08 -3.77 -20.31
C ARG A 225 -15.22 -4.55 -19.32
N ARG A 226 -13.89 -4.39 -19.36
CA ARG A 226 -12.95 -5.18 -18.54
C ARG A 226 -11.96 -4.26 -17.84
N VAL A 227 -11.77 -4.48 -16.54
CA VAL A 227 -10.68 -3.88 -15.74
C VAL A 227 -9.56 -4.91 -15.62
N THR A 228 -8.32 -4.50 -15.84
CA THR A 228 -7.13 -5.35 -15.61
C THR A 228 -6.32 -4.85 -14.42
N LEU A 229 -5.23 -5.53 -14.04
CA LEU A 229 -4.36 -5.03 -12.98
C LEU A 229 -3.66 -3.73 -13.41
N GLU A 230 -3.26 -3.65 -14.68
CA GLU A 230 -2.76 -2.43 -15.31
C GLU A 230 -3.77 -1.29 -15.10
N ASP A 231 -5.05 -1.52 -15.43
CA ASP A 231 -6.06 -0.46 -15.28
C ASP A 231 -6.13 0.11 -13.86
N ILE A 232 -5.96 -0.72 -12.82
CA ILE A 232 -5.86 -0.22 -11.44
C ILE A 232 -4.57 0.58 -11.28
N PHE A 233 -3.40 -0.03 -11.54
CA PHE A 233 -2.08 0.58 -11.31
C PHE A 233 -1.85 1.91 -12.08
N PHE A 234 -2.33 2.06 -13.31
CA PHE A 234 -2.16 3.32 -14.07
C PHE A 234 -3.08 4.44 -13.60
N ALA A 235 -4.29 4.15 -13.13
CA ALA A 235 -5.19 5.19 -12.61
C ALA A 235 -4.85 5.61 -11.17
N THR A 236 -4.39 4.68 -10.33
CA THR A 236 -3.95 4.99 -8.97
C THR A 236 -2.47 5.36 -8.88
N GLN A 237 -1.69 5.23 -9.96
CA GLN A 237 -0.22 5.35 -9.95
C GLN A 237 0.41 4.50 -8.81
N SER A 238 -0.12 3.30 -8.58
CA SER A 238 0.26 2.48 -7.43
C SER A 238 1.74 2.09 -7.48
N PRO A 239 2.49 2.19 -6.37
CA PRO A 239 3.91 1.83 -6.33
C PRO A 239 4.14 0.42 -6.87
N LEU A 240 5.02 0.27 -7.86
CA LEU A 240 5.08 -0.99 -8.63
C LEU A 240 5.49 -2.19 -7.76
N HIS A 241 6.25 -1.97 -6.68
CA HIS A 241 6.60 -2.99 -5.69
C HIS A 241 5.38 -3.71 -5.07
N MET A 242 4.18 -3.10 -5.11
CA MET A 242 2.94 -3.74 -4.62
C MET A 242 2.53 -4.98 -5.44
N LEU A 243 3.13 -5.20 -6.61
CA LEU A 243 2.96 -6.44 -7.39
C LEU A 243 3.61 -7.68 -6.71
N HIS A 244 4.54 -7.44 -5.79
CA HIS A 244 5.30 -8.47 -5.06
C HIS A 244 5.21 -8.32 -3.53
N SER A 245 4.40 -7.38 -3.04
CA SER A 245 4.13 -7.26 -1.60
C SER A 245 3.06 -8.25 -1.16
N GLY A 246 3.03 -8.55 0.14
CA GLY A 246 1.90 -9.22 0.76
C GLY A 246 0.59 -8.43 0.62
N SER A 247 -0.51 -9.11 0.91
CA SER A 247 -1.89 -8.59 0.87
C SER A 247 -2.04 -7.30 1.71
N PRO A 248 -2.44 -6.15 1.12
CA PRO A 248 -2.61 -4.90 1.86
C PRO A 248 -3.81 -4.99 2.82
N HIS A 249 -3.76 -4.27 3.94
CA HIS A 249 -4.89 -4.23 4.88
C HIS A 249 -6.15 -3.60 4.26
N LEU A 250 -7.32 -3.98 4.77
CA LEU A 250 -8.64 -3.59 4.24
C LEU A 250 -8.81 -2.07 4.00
N PRO A 251 -8.33 -1.15 4.87
CA PRO A 251 -8.39 0.28 4.60
C PRO A 251 -7.58 0.72 3.38
N ILE A 252 -6.34 0.21 3.25
CA ILE A 252 -5.43 0.55 2.15
C ILE A 252 -6.02 0.09 0.81
N MET A 253 -6.55 -1.14 0.75
CA MET A 253 -7.21 -1.65 -0.46
C MET A 253 -8.51 -0.89 -0.77
N THR A 254 -9.23 -0.43 0.26
CA THR A 254 -10.41 0.43 0.09
C THR A 254 -10.04 1.76 -0.55
N ASP A 255 -8.95 2.39 -0.11
CA ASP A 255 -8.53 3.70 -0.60
C ASP A 255 -7.97 3.60 -2.04
N ILE A 256 -7.24 2.53 -2.37
CA ILE A 256 -6.80 2.21 -3.74
C ILE A 256 -8.01 2.03 -4.68
N ILE A 257 -9.03 1.26 -4.28
CA ILE A 257 -10.23 1.09 -5.11
C ILE A 257 -11.01 2.40 -5.21
N ARG A 258 -11.09 3.22 -4.15
CA ARG A 258 -11.75 4.53 -4.22
C ARG A 258 -11.06 5.45 -5.23
N GLU A 259 -9.74 5.59 -5.16
CA GLU A 259 -8.97 6.39 -6.11
C GLU A 259 -9.15 5.89 -7.56
N PHE A 260 -9.19 4.57 -7.77
CA PHE A 260 -9.53 4.00 -9.09
C PHE A 260 -10.92 4.41 -9.57
N LEU A 261 -11.96 4.30 -8.72
CA LEU A 261 -13.34 4.70 -9.07
C LEU A 261 -13.44 6.22 -9.34
N ASP A 262 -12.69 7.05 -8.61
CA ASP A 262 -12.68 8.50 -8.77
C ASP A 262 -11.91 8.95 -10.02
N VAL A 263 -10.97 8.16 -10.55
CA VAL A 263 -10.18 8.49 -11.75
C VAL A 263 -10.76 7.87 -13.03
N ASP A 264 -11.25 6.64 -13.00
CA ASP A 264 -11.72 5.92 -14.19
C ASP A 264 -13.12 6.39 -14.63
N ASN A 265 -13.22 6.98 -15.82
CA ASN A 265 -14.46 7.45 -16.45
C ASN A 265 -15.59 6.39 -16.57
N ARG A 266 -15.30 5.09 -16.44
CA ARG A 266 -16.29 4.00 -16.42
C ARG A 266 -17.03 3.90 -15.09
N PHE A 267 -16.46 4.49 -14.03
CA PHE A 267 -16.94 4.41 -12.65
C PHE A 267 -17.19 5.78 -12.02
N LYS A 268 -16.40 6.80 -12.40
CA LYS A 268 -16.39 8.16 -11.85
C LYS A 268 -17.78 8.79 -11.84
N GLY A 269 -18.33 8.98 -10.63
CA GLY A 269 -19.66 9.55 -10.41
C GLY A 269 -20.83 8.58 -10.64
N GLU A 270 -20.64 7.46 -11.32
CA GLU A 270 -21.66 6.41 -11.48
C GLU A 270 -21.63 5.39 -10.33
N TYR A 271 -20.47 5.09 -9.76
CA TYR A 271 -20.28 4.09 -8.70
C TYR A 271 -19.75 4.71 -7.40
N SER A 272 -19.97 3.99 -6.29
CA SER A 272 -19.46 4.28 -4.94
C SER A 272 -18.97 2.97 -4.30
N LEU A 273 -18.33 3.07 -3.13
CA LEU A 273 -17.95 1.92 -2.33
C LEU A 273 -18.25 2.10 -0.83
N GLU A 274 -18.37 0.96 -0.16
CA GLU A 274 -18.63 0.81 1.26
C GLU A 274 -17.63 -0.21 1.83
N ALA A 275 -16.94 0.10 2.92
CA ALA A 275 -15.96 -0.80 3.55
C ALA A 275 -16.39 -1.18 4.97
N VAL A 276 -16.73 -2.45 5.17
CA VAL A 276 -17.25 -2.99 6.43
C VAL A 276 -16.20 -3.87 7.08
N HIS A 277 -15.92 -3.59 8.36
CA HIS A 277 -15.00 -4.35 9.21
C HIS A 277 -15.80 -5.07 10.30
N LEU A 278 -15.43 -6.30 10.68
CA LEU A 278 -16.23 -7.14 11.58
C LEU A 278 -15.79 -7.12 13.06
N ASP A 279 -14.95 -6.15 13.43
CA ASP A 279 -14.41 -5.93 14.78
C ASP A 279 -15.36 -5.15 15.71
N VAL A 280 -16.27 -4.36 15.15
CA VAL A 280 -17.21 -3.50 15.90
C VAL A 280 -17.94 -4.33 16.96
N SER A 281 -17.63 -4.09 18.24
CA SER A 281 -18.11 -4.93 19.35
C SER A 281 -19.55 -4.56 19.76
N PRO A 282 -20.47 -5.53 19.95
CA PRO A 282 -21.82 -5.25 20.41
C PRO A 282 -21.85 -5.25 21.94
N THR A 283 -21.75 -4.05 22.53
CA THR A 283 -22.07 -3.77 23.94
C THR A 283 -21.39 -4.65 25.01
N MET A 284 -20.20 -4.25 25.45
CA MET A 284 -19.68 -4.50 26.82
C MET A 284 -18.76 -3.33 27.17
N GLY A 285 -19.05 -2.62 28.26
CA GLY A 285 -18.37 -1.37 28.64
C GLY A 285 -19.01 -0.13 28.00
N GLN A 286 -19.49 0.77 28.83
CA GLN A 286 -19.82 2.14 28.43
C GLN A 286 -18.51 2.94 28.33
N VAL A 287 -18.39 3.82 27.34
CA VAL A 287 -17.91 5.17 27.67
C VAL A 287 -19.12 5.88 28.27
N GLU A 288 -19.06 6.32 29.53
CA GLU A 288 -20.20 6.99 30.20
C GLU A 288 -20.40 8.43 29.68
N LEU A 289 -20.70 8.56 28.40
CA LEU A 289 -21.54 9.65 27.92
C LEU A 289 -22.86 9.57 28.71
N GLY A 290 -23.20 10.67 29.38
CA GLY A 290 -24.29 10.69 30.36
C GLY A 290 -25.68 10.36 29.77
N PRO A 291 -26.73 10.25 30.61
CA PRO A 291 -28.02 9.67 30.26
C PRO A 291 -28.83 10.38 29.15
N ASN A 292 -28.29 11.47 28.58
CA ASN A 292 -28.88 12.23 27.48
C ASN A 292 -27.87 12.41 26.33
N GLU A 293 -27.72 11.42 25.44
CA GLU A 293 -27.58 11.64 23.99
C GLU A 293 -27.65 10.32 23.21
N VAL A 294 -28.21 10.36 22.00
CA VAL A 294 -28.38 9.17 21.14
C VAL A 294 -27.21 9.09 20.16
N GLY A 295 -26.08 8.54 20.61
CA GLY A 295 -24.99 8.17 19.72
C GLY A 295 -25.39 7.03 18.77
N ASP A 296 -24.97 7.10 17.51
CA ASP A 296 -25.28 6.09 16.49
C ASP A 296 -24.78 4.70 16.90
N ARG A 297 -25.73 3.80 17.17
CA ARG A 297 -25.46 2.44 17.57
C ARG A 297 -25.11 1.59 16.36
N GLN A 298 -23.85 1.62 15.94
CA GLN A 298 -23.32 0.61 15.00
C GLN A 298 -23.34 -0.76 15.70
N THR A 299 -24.36 -1.55 15.39
CA THR A 299 -24.45 -2.95 15.80
C THR A 299 -23.38 -3.76 15.09
N ARG A 300 -22.69 -4.66 15.80
CA ARG A 300 -21.85 -5.68 15.17
C ARG A 300 -22.66 -6.41 14.11
N MET A 301 -22.17 -6.43 12.87
CA MET A 301 -22.78 -7.23 11.82
C MET A 301 -22.83 -8.68 12.28
N GLN A 302 -24.03 -9.27 12.30
CA GLN A 302 -24.21 -10.65 12.75
C GLN A 302 -24.20 -11.62 11.57
N LEU A 303 -23.90 -12.90 11.81
CA LEU A 303 -23.90 -13.91 10.74
C LEU A 303 -25.23 -13.94 9.94
N PRO A 304 -26.44 -13.89 10.56
CA PRO A 304 -27.70 -13.85 9.80
C PRO A 304 -27.87 -12.59 8.94
N GLU A 305 -27.32 -11.46 9.39
CA GLU A 305 -27.32 -10.21 8.63
C GLU A 305 -26.37 -10.29 7.44
N PHE A 306 -25.15 -10.81 7.64
CA PHE A 306 -24.20 -11.07 6.57
C PHE A 306 -24.76 -12.07 5.54
N GLN A 307 -25.37 -13.17 5.98
CA GLN A 307 -26.07 -14.14 5.14
C GLN A 307 -27.18 -13.48 4.30
N ARG A 308 -28.01 -12.62 4.91
CA ARG A 308 -29.04 -11.84 4.20
C ARG A 308 -28.42 -10.92 3.14
N LEU A 309 -27.36 -10.20 3.51
CA LEU A 309 -26.67 -9.25 2.63
C LEU A 309 -26.02 -9.92 1.42
N ILE A 310 -25.28 -11.02 1.59
CA ILE A 310 -24.68 -11.73 0.44
C ILE A 310 -25.74 -12.41 -0.45
N THR A 311 -26.90 -12.76 0.11
CA THR A 311 -28.03 -13.25 -0.68
C THR A 311 -28.65 -12.12 -1.50
N GLN A 312 -28.86 -10.94 -0.91
CA GLN A 312 -29.35 -9.75 -1.62
C GLN A 312 -28.44 -9.38 -2.80
N ASP A 313 -27.13 -9.26 -2.59
CA ASP A 313 -26.19 -8.88 -3.68
C ASP A 313 -26.05 -9.97 -4.76
N CYS A 314 -26.39 -11.23 -4.49
CA CYS A 314 -26.33 -12.32 -5.48
C CYS A 314 -27.65 -12.64 -6.18
N GLU A 315 -28.80 -12.31 -5.56
CA GLU A 315 -30.14 -12.62 -6.11
C GLU A 315 -30.94 -11.38 -6.54
N GLU A 316 -30.69 -10.21 -5.94
CA GLU A 316 -31.46 -8.98 -6.17
C GLU A 316 -30.63 -7.85 -6.83
N GLU A 317 -29.30 -7.74 -6.62
CA GLU A 317 -28.48 -6.60 -7.10
C GLU A 317 -27.43 -6.94 -8.19
N THR A 318 -27.81 -6.79 -9.47
CA THR A 318 -26.91 -7.00 -10.64
C THR A 318 -25.81 -5.94 -10.83
N GLN A 319 -25.82 -4.89 -10.01
CA GLN A 319 -24.93 -3.73 -10.10
C GLN A 319 -24.21 -3.45 -8.77
N ALA A 320 -24.03 -4.51 -7.97
CA ALA A 320 -23.23 -4.52 -6.75
C ALA A 320 -22.34 -5.77 -6.69
N ILE A 321 -21.16 -5.66 -6.06
CA ILE A 321 -20.29 -6.80 -5.77
C ILE A 321 -19.53 -6.60 -4.46
N ARG A 322 -19.32 -7.69 -3.72
CA ARG A 322 -18.45 -7.72 -2.54
C ARG A 322 -17.12 -8.38 -2.84
N ILE A 323 -16.05 -7.75 -2.38
CA ILE A 323 -14.69 -8.28 -2.30
C ILE A 323 -14.42 -8.50 -0.81
N VAL A 324 -14.32 -9.76 -0.38
CA VAL A 324 -14.03 -10.13 1.01
C VAL A 324 -12.53 -10.17 1.27
N ASN A 325 -12.10 -9.81 2.48
CA ASN A 325 -10.75 -10.02 3.00
C ASN A 325 -10.85 -10.94 4.23
N TYR A 326 -10.15 -12.07 4.23
CA TYR A 326 -10.27 -13.10 5.26
C TYR A 326 -8.92 -13.73 5.60
N ASP A 327 -8.87 -14.45 6.72
CA ASP A 327 -7.74 -15.26 7.12
C ASP A 327 -7.82 -16.66 6.46
N PRO A 328 -6.98 -17.00 5.46
CA PRO A 328 -7.05 -18.29 4.78
C PRO A 328 -6.72 -19.46 5.71
N TYR A 329 -5.89 -19.26 6.75
CA TYR A 329 -5.57 -20.30 7.73
C TYR A 329 -6.77 -20.61 8.63
N VAL A 330 -7.48 -19.60 9.12
CA VAL A 330 -8.71 -19.83 9.92
C VAL A 330 -9.82 -20.44 9.07
N LEU A 331 -9.88 -20.11 7.78
CA LEU A 331 -10.79 -20.74 6.82
C LEU A 331 -10.42 -22.21 6.54
N GLU A 332 -9.14 -22.51 6.29
CA GLU A 332 -8.60 -23.87 6.14
C GLU A 332 -8.87 -24.72 7.39
N GLN A 333 -8.58 -24.20 8.58
CA GLN A 333 -8.90 -24.87 9.85
C GLN A 333 -10.39 -25.15 10.03
N ALA A 334 -11.27 -24.18 9.68
CA ALA A 334 -12.70 -24.39 9.79
C ALA A 334 -13.17 -25.49 8.84
N MET A 335 -12.78 -25.44 7.56
CA MET A 335 -13.16 -26.45 6.57
C MET A 335 -12.62 -27.85 6.88
N LEU A 336 -11.46 -27.96 7.54
CA LEU A 336 -10.95 -29.24 8.05
C LEU A 336 -11.81 -29.77 9.20
N VAL A 337 -12.18 -28.93 10.18
CA VAL A 337 -13.03 -29.35 11.31
C VAL A 337 -14.44 -29.73 10.82
N ASP A 338 -15.04 -28.90 9.96
CA ASP A 338 -16.34 -29.16 9.34
C ASP A 338 -16.35 -30.55 8.66
N ALA A 339 -15.26 -30.93 7.98
CA ALA A 339 -15.11 -32.23 7.32
C ALA A 339 -14.85 -33.44 8.25
N PHE A 340 -14.45 -33.22 9.51
CA PHE A 340 -14.32 -34.28 10.52
C PHE A 340 -15.62 -34.49 11.32
N GLU A 341 -16.49 -33.48 11.42
CA GLU A 341 -17.83 -33.65 12.00
C GLU A 341 -18.80 -34.37 11.03
N ASP A 342 -18.54 -34.28 9.72
CA ASP A 342 -19.27 -34.99 8.65
C ASP A 342 -18.91 -36.50 8.49
N GLU A 343 -17.97 -37.07 9.28
CA GLU A 343 -17.50 -38.48 9.08
C GLU A 343 -18.60 -39.55 9.24
N ASP A 344 -19.71 -39.26 9.93
CA ASP A 344 -20.88 -40.15 10.01
C ASP A 344 -21.66 -40.26 8.67
N GLU A 345 -21.51 -39.29 7.75
CA GLU A 345 -22.09 -39.33 6.39
C GLU A 345 -21.01 -39.52 5.30
N LEU A 346 -20.43 -40.72 5.32
CA LEU A 346 -19.29 -41.26 4.54
C LEU A 346 -19.32 -41.16 2.98
N ASN A 347 -20.18 -40.32 2.37
CA ASN A 347 -20.23 -40.03 0.93
C ASN A 347 -20.57 -38.55 0.60
N SER A 348 -20.24 -37.58 1.47
CA SER A 348 -20.42 -36.15 1.16
C SER A 348 -19.48 -35.69 0.02
N PRO A 349 -20.00 -35.25 -1.15
CA PRO A 349 -19.16 -34.74 -2.25
C PRO A 349 -18.54 -33.37 -1.93
N LEU A 350 -18.96 -32.73 -0.84
CA LEU A 350 -18.45 -31.43 -0.39
C LEU A 350 -16.98 -31.55 0.06
N ALA A 351 -16.67 -32.60 0.84
CA ALA A 351 -15.31 -32.86 1.33
C ALA A 351 -14.34 -33.15 0.16
N THR A 352 -14.76 -33.96 -0.81
CA THR A 352 -13.92 -34.34 -1.97
C THR A 352 -13.58 -33.16 -2.88
N SER A 353 -14.45 -32.15 -2.94
CA SER A 353 -14.25 -30.93 -3.74
C SER A 353 -13.29 -29.92 -3.10
N VAL A 354 -12.89 -30.10 -1.84
CA VAL A 354 -12.05 -29.16 -1.08
C VAL A 354 -10.74 -29.81 -0.62
N LEU A 355 -10.79 -31.05 -0.13
CA LEU A 355 -9.68 -31.75 0.51
C LEU A 355 -9.12 -32.90 -0.36
N GLY A 356 -9.65 -33.07 -1.58
CA GLY A 356 -9.28 -34.16 -2.47
C GLY A 356 -9.62 -35.54 -1.90
N PRO A 357 -8.91 -36.61 -2.33
CA PRO A 357 -9.25 -37.99 -1.98
C PRO A 357 -8.61 -38.50 -0.67
N ASN A 358 -7.94 -37.66 0.14
CA ASN A 358 -7.25 -38.11 1.37
C ASN A 358 -7.07 -36.96 2.41
N PRO A 359 -8.09 -36.64 3.23
CA PRO A 359 -8.02 -35.52 4.18
C PRO A 359 -7.02 -35.72 5.33
N HIS A 360 -6.75 -36.97 5.75
CA HIS A 360 -5.93 -37.26 6.94
C HIS A 360 -4.44 -36.89 6.81
N HIS A 361 -3.95 -36.55 5.61
CA HIS A 361 -2.53 -36.25 5.34
C HIS A 361 -2.33 -34.96 4.53
N MET A 362 -3.26 -34.01 4.59
CA MET A 362 -3.01 -32.67 4.03
C MET A 362 -2.02 -31.89 4.89
N GLU A 363 -0.85 -31.56 4.33
CA GLU A 363 0.00 -30.50 4.86
C GLU A 363 -0.75 -29.17 4.78
N ARG A 364 -0.63 -28.33 5.81
CA ARG A 364 -1.34 -27.05 5.89
C ARG A 364 -0.75 -26.08 4.88
N GLN A 365 -1.57 -25.58 3.97
CA GLN A 365 -1.12 -24.66 2.93
C GLN A 365 -0.87 -23.25 3.48
N TYR A 366 -1.50 -22.87 4.59
CA TYR A 366 -1.41 -21.53 5.16
C TYR A 366 -0.76 -21.50 6.55
N SER A 367 -0.02 -20.43 6.83
CA SER A 367 0.58 -20.21 8.15
C SER A 367 -0.39 -19.47 9.10
N PRO A 368 -0.25 -19.66 10.44
CA PRO A 368 -1.00 -18.86 11.42
C PRO A 368 -0.64 -17.37 11.44
N ARG A 369 0.44 -16.96 10.75
CA ARG A 369 0.96 -15.59 10.69
C ARG A 369 0.93 -15.08 9.24
N ASN A 370 -0.24 -15.12 8.62
CA ASN A 370 -0.49 -14.63 7.26
C ASN A 370 -1.05 -13.19 7.26
N GLU A 371 -1.06 -12.50 6.10
CA GLU A 371 -1.65 -11.15 5.95
C GLU A 371 -3.10 -11.16 5.43
N GLY A 372 -3.71 -12.34 5.30
CA GLY A 372 -5.05 -12.51 4.73
C GLY A 372 -5.07 -12.51 3.20
N VAL A 373 -6.19 -12.93 2.64
CA VAL A 373 -6.42 -13.06 1.18
C VAL A 373 -7.69 -12.28 0.81
N TYR A 374 -7.72 -11.74 -0.42
CA TYR A 374 -8.93 -11.15 -1.00
C TYR A 374 -9.57 -12.08 -2.03
N ALA A 375 -10.90 -12.16 -2.02
CA ALA A 375 -11.67 -12.86 -3.05
C ALA A 375 -12.97 -12.12 -3.38
N ALA A 376 -13.45 -12.25 -4.62
CA ALA A 376 -14.75 -11.72 -5.04
C ALA A 376 -15.88 -12.73 -4.72
N VAL A 377 -17.04 -12.25 -4.27
CA VAL A 377 -18.23 -13.10 -4.05
C VAL A 377 -18.96 -13.35 -5.38
N VAL A 378 -19.12 -14.62 -5.76
CA VAL A 378 -19.60 -15.04 -7.10
C VAL A 378 -21.04 -15.58 -7.08
N ASP A 379 -21.37 -16.48 -6.15
CA ASP A 379 -22.67 -17.16 -6.08
C ASP A 379 -22.94 -17.62 -4.63
N VAL A 380 -24.20 -17.80 -4.24
CA VAL A 380 -24.58 -18.28 -2.90
C VAL A 380 -25.64 -19.38 -2.98
N ARG A 381 -25.45 -20.48 -2.27
CA ARG A 381 -26.28 -21.68 -2.42
C ARG A 381 -26.81 -22.16 -1.08
N ASN A 382 -28.13 -22.18 -0.97
CA ASN A 382 -28.81 -22.85 0.14
C ASN A 382 -28.78 -24.36 -0.11
N ALA A 383 -27.84 -25.04 0.55
CA ALA A 383 -27.80 -26.49 0.69
C ALA A 383 -28.38 -26.87 2.07
N VAL A 384 -27.74 -27.76 2.82
CA VAL A 384 -28.01 -27.95 4.27
C VAL A 384 -27.68 -26.69 5.06
N GLN A 385 -26.61 -25.99 4.65
CA GLN A 385 -26.24 -24.65 5.11
C GLN A 385 -26.05 -23.70 3.90
N LEU A 386 -25.92 -22.40 4.16
CA LEU A 386 -25.61 -21.42 3.11
C LEU A 386 -24.12 -21.51 2.74
N MET A 387 -23.86 -21.99 1.52
CA MET A 387 -22.55 -21.99 0.88
C MET A 387 -22.36 -20.72 0.06
N VAL A 388 -21.11 -20.29 -0.11
CA VAL A 388 -20.72 -19.19 -0.99
C VAL A 388 -19.57 -19.61 -1.89
N THR A 389 -19.69 -19.33 -3.19
CA THR A 389 -18.57 -19.42 -4.13
C THR A 389 -17.80 -18.11 -4.10
N ILE A 390 -16.51 -18.18 -3.79
CA ILE A 390 -15.57 -17.07 -3.85
C ILE A 390 -14.55 -17.28 -4.98
N ALA A 391 -14.06 -16.19 -5.55
CA ALA A 391 -13.02 -16.17 -6.58
C ALA A 391 -11.75 -15.47 -6.06
N GLU A 392 -10.73 -16.26 -5.74
CA GLU A 392 -9.38 -15.77 -5.44
C GLU A 392 -8.68 -15.42 -6.76
N GLY A 393 -8.00 -14.28 -6.83
CA GLY A 393 -7.25 -13.88 -8.04
C GLY A 393 -5.94 -14.65 -8.18
N VAL A 394 -5.63 -15.13 -9.38
CA VAL A 394 -4.37 -15.82 -9.71
C VAL A 394 -3.76 -15.13 -10.92
N VAL A 395 -2.50 -14.71 -10.84
CA VAL A 395 -1.89 -13.80 -11.84
C VAL A 395 -0.53 -14.32 -12.28
N ASN A 396 -0.35 -14.44 -13.59
CA ASN A 396 0.93 -14.66 -14.28
C ASN A 396 0.98 -13.77 -15.54
N ASP A 397 1.33 -14.30 -16.72
CA ASP A 397 1.13 -13.62 -18.00
C ASP A 397 -0.33 -13.19 -18.26
N SER A 398 -1.31 -13.87 -17.64
CA SER A 398 -2.72 -13.51 -17.67
C SER A 398 -3.39 -13.50 -16.29
N LEU A 399 -4.53 -12.83 -16.21
CA LEU A 399 -5.41 -12.82 -15.04
C LEU A 399 -6.33 -14.04 -15.08
N HIS A 400 -6.27 -14.85 -14.03
CA HIS A 400 -7.10 -16.02 -13.77
C HIS A 400 -7.81 -15.91 -12.41
N VAL A 401 -8.72 -16.83 -12.12
CA VAL A 401 -9.29 -17.04 -10.78
C VAL A 401 -9.22 -18.50 -10.35
N LYS A 402 -9.04 -18.71 -9.05
CA LYS A 402 -9.28 -19.99 -8.36
C LYS A 402 -10.66 -19.90 -7.69
N LEU A 403 -11.62 -20.67 -8.18
CA LEU A 403 -12.97 -20.72 -7.59
C LEU A 403 -12.98 -21.70 -6.41
N LYS A 404 -13.55 -21.27 -5.28
CA LYS A 404 -13.68 -22.10 -4.08
C LYS A 404 -15.09 -21.95 -3.50
N GLU A 405 -15.76 -23.07 -3.20
CA GLU A 405 -17.06 -23.06 -2.50
C GLU A 405 -16.82 -23.34 -1.01
N VAL A 406 -17.33 -22.45 -0.13
CA VAL A 406 -17.06 -22.48 1.32
C VAL A 406 -18.33 -22.22 2.14
N PRO A 407 -18.43 -22.74 3.38
CA PRO A 407 -19.53 -22.37 4.28
C PRO A 407 -19.47 -20.89 4.65
N VAL A 408 -20.61 -20.19 4.59
CA VAL A 408 -20.67 -18.75 4.91
C VAL A 408 -20.33 -18.47 6.37
N ALA A 409 -20.65 -19.40 7.29
CA ALA A 409 -20.25 -19.32 8.69
C ALA A 409 -18.72 -19.36 8.86
N SER A 410 -18.06 -20.28 8.15
CA SER A 410 -16.60 -20.47 8.18
C SER A 410 -15.86 -19.29 7.53
N LEU A 411 -16.38 -18.72 6.44
CA LEU A 411 -15.87 -17.46 5.86
C LEU A 411 -16.05 -16.27 6.82
N PHE A 412 -17.23 -16.12 7.43
CA PHE A 412 -17.52 -15.06 8.40
C PHE A 412 -16.60 -15.13 9.62
N LYS A 413 -16.34 -16.34 10.14
CA LYS A 413 -15.34 -16.61 11.19
C LYS A 413 -13.93 -16.16 10.79
N ALA A 414 -13.50 -16.48 9.56
CA ALA A 414 -12.20 -16.10 9.03
C ALA A 414 -12.05 -14.59 8.77
N MET A 415 -13.14 -13.87 8.49
CA MET A 415 -13.14 -12.40 8.40
C MET A 415 -13.07 -11.73 9.78
N MET A 416 -13.69 -12.32 10.82
CA MET A 416 -13.65 -11.79 12.19
C MET A 416 -12.30 -11.93 12.92
N THR A 417 -11.28 -12.51 12.27
CA THR A 417 -9.95 -12.68 12.87
C THR A 417 -9.17 -11.37 12.80
N ALA A 418 -9.11 -10.65 13.93
CA ALA A 418 -8.24 -9.50 14.15
C ALA A 418 -6.81 -9.92 14.55
N LYS A 419 -5.83 -9.08 14.22
CA LYS A 419 -4.50 -9.09 14.84
C LYS A 419 -4.48 -8.04 15.97
N GLU A 420 -3.64 -8.24 16.97
CA GLU A 420 -3.45 -7.27 18.06
C GLU A 420 -3.06 -5.87 17.52
N GLY A 421 -3.71 -4.82 17.99
CA GLY A 421 -3.51 -3.44 17.50
C GLY A 421 -4.00 -3.15 16.07
N HIS A 422 -4.74 -4.06 15.43
CA HIS A 422 -5.25 -3.92 14.08
C HIS A 422 -6.75 -4.22 14.02
N ARG A 423 -7.44 -3.72 12.99
CA ARG A 423 -8.84 -4.02 12.74
C ARG A 423 -9.04 -5.51 12.41
N ALA A 424 -10.23 -6.03 12.68
CA ALA A 424 -10.65 -7.28 12.06
C ALA A 424 -10.86 -7.06 10.56
N ARG A 425 -10.80 -8.15 9.81
CA ARG A 425 -11.04 -8.14 8.37
C ARG A 425 -12.56 -8.04 8.10
N GLY A 426 -12.96 -8.18 6.84
CA GLY A 426 -14.33 -7.83 6.41
C GLY A 426 -14.46 -7.76 4.90
N PHE A 427 -15.18 -6.77 4.37
CA PHE A 427 -15.40 -6.65 2.93
C PHE A 427 -15.48 -5.20 2.42
N ILE A 428 -15.14 -5.05 1.14
CA ILE A 428 -15.44 -3.87 0.33
C ILE A 428 -16.63 -4.21 -0.57
N ARG A 429 -17.67 -3.38 -0.56
CA ARG A 429 -18.82 -3.48 -1.48
C ARG A 429 -18.77 -2.31 -2.45
N VAL A 430 -18.71 -2.60 -3.75
CA VAL A 430 -18.76 -1.60 -4.83
C VAL A 430 -20.13 -1.66 -5.50
N PHE A 431 -20.81 -0.53 -5.68
CA PHE A 431 -22.19 -0.47 -6.15
C PHE A 431 -22.50 0.82 -6.95
N LYS A 432 -23.53 0.77 -7.81
CA LYS A 432 -23.95 1.95 -8.59
C LYS A 432 -24.76 2.97 -7.76
N LYS A 433 -24.37 4.25 -7.80
CA LYS A 433 -24.95 5.36 -7.00
C LYS A 433 -26.44 5.57 -7.25
N GLU A 434 -26.89 5.49 -8.51
CA GLU A 434 -28.29 5.71 -8.92
C GLU A 434 -29.30 4.80 -8.19
N LEU A 435 -28.86 3.62 -7.73
CA LEU A 435 -29.70 2.64 -7.05
C LEU A 435 -29.73 2.82 -5.52
N ASN A 436 -28.79 3.58 -4.94
CA ASN A 436 -28.59 3.73 -3.50
C ASN A 436 -28.27 5.20 -3.10
N PRO A 437 -29.17 6.18 -3.36
CA PRO A 437 -28.92 7.61 -3.14
C PRO A 437 -28.87 8.06 -1.65
N GLY A 438 -28.90 7.12 -0.70
CA GLY A 438 -28.93 7.43 0.75
C GLY A 438 -27.58 7.34 1.46
N PHE A 439 -26.48 7.10 0.75
CA PHE A 439 -25.18 6.70 1.34
C PHE A 439 -23.95 7.48 0.82
N THR A 440 -24.12 8.50 -0.02
CA THR A 440 -23.00 9.18 -0.71
C THR A 440 -22.30 10.24 0.14
N THR A 441 -21.47 9.81 1.09
CA THR A 441 -20.50 10.71 1.76
C THR A 441 -19.37 11.21 0.83
N ASP A 442 -19.21 10.59 -0.35
CA ASP A 442 -18.27 10.96 -1.43
C ASP A 442 -18.46 12.40 -1.98
N GLU A 443 -19.50 13.14 -1.57
CA GLU A 443 -19.86 14.44 -2.15
C GLU A 443 -19.25 15.65 -1.42
N ILE A 444 -18.61 15.45 -0.26
CA ILE A 444 -18.01 16.54 0.53
C ILE A 444 -16.72 17.04 -0.14
N LYS A 445 -16.76 18.29 -0.63
CA LYS A 445 -15.60 18.94 -1.27
C LYS A 445 -14.43 19.14 -0.31
N THR A 446 -13.25 18.72 -0.74
CA THR A 446 -11.98 19.06 -0.10
C THR A 446 -11.64 20.55 -0.26
N PHE A 447 -10.75 21.06 0.58
CA PHE A 447 -10.20 22.42 0.48
C PHE A 447 -9.12 22.54 -0.61
N TRP A 448 -8.48 21.43 -0.96
CA TRP A 448 -7.30 21.37 -1.83
C TRP A 448 -7.51 20.36 -2.97
N THR A 449 -6.66 20.39 -3.98
CA THR A 449 -6.73 19.46 -5.12
C THR A 449 -6.58 18.00 -4.68
N PRO A 450 -7.25 17.03 -5.34
CA PRO A 450 -7.07 15.61 -5.05
C PRO A 450 -5.61 15.17 -5.10
N GLU A 451 -4.83 15.71 -6.03
CA GLU A 451 -3.42 15.41 -6.24
C GLU A 451 -2.55 15.87 -5.04
N LEU A 452 -2.82 17.06 -4.49
CA LEU A 452 -2.13 17.55 -3.29
C LEU A 452 -2.60 16.82 -2.02
N CYS A 453 -3.90 16.51 -1.92
CA CYS A 453 -4.45 15.64 -0.88
C CYS A 453 -3.89 14.20 -0.95
N SER A 454 -3.49 13.73 -2.14
CA SER A 454 -2.91 12.40 -2.35
C SER A 454 -1.49 12.25 -1.79
N GLY A 455 -0.79 13.35 -1.44
CA GLY A 455 0.54 13.30 -0.83
C GLY A 455 1.60 12.59 -1.68
N LYS A 456 1.28 12.31 -2.95
CA LYS A 456 2.17 11.66 -3.90
C LYS A 456 3.19 12.65 -4.45
N VAL A 457 4.31 12.12 -4.93
CA VAL A 457 5.44 12.92 -5.41
C VAL A 457 5.87 12.48 -6.79
N LEU A 458 5.89 13.43 -7.73
CA LEU A 458 6.59 13.27 -9.00
C LEU A 458 7.98 13.93 -8.92
N GLY A 459 9.00 13.18 -9.31
CA GLY A 459 10.39 13.59 -9.28
C GLY A 459 11.08 13.46 -7.92
N THR A 460 11.74 14.53 -7.47
CA THR A 460 12.71 14.43 -6.36
C THR A 460 12.08 14.26 -4.98
N THR A 461 12.58 13.26 -4.25
CA THR A 461 12.34 13.00 -2.83
C THR A 461 13.08 13.96 -1.89
N GLN A 462 13.95 14.83 -2.42
CA GLN A 462 14.82 15.72 -1.63
C GLN A 462 14.05 16.70 -0.72
N LEU A 463 12.79 17.02 -1.05
CA LEU A 463 11.93 17.91 -0.25
C LEU A 463 10.95 17.17 0.67
N GLY A 464 10.77 15.86 0.46
CA GLY A 464 9.81 15.03 1.16
C GLY A 464 9.50 13.72 0.42
N THR A 465 8.97 12.75 1.16
CA THR A 465 8.68 11.39 0.68
C THR A 465 7.21 11.25 0.29
N ASP A 466 6.88 10.30 -0.58
CA ASP A 466 5.50 9.91 -0.87
C ASP A 466 4.80 9.39 0.40
N ALA A 467 3.55 9.82 0.64
CA ALA A 467 2.76 9.39 1.80
C ALA A 467 2.61 7.86 1.91
N VAL A 468 2.58 7.13 0.78
CA VAL A 468 2.44 5.66 0.74
C VAL A 468 3.73 4.93 1.13
N ALA A 469 4.90 5.57 0.99
CA ALA A 469 6.19 4.98 1.31
C ALA A 469 6.64 5.19 2.77
N ILE A 470 5.89 5.96 3.56
CA ILE A 470 6.19 6.20 4.98
C ILE A 470 5.86 4.96 5.81
N SER A 471 6.84 4.49 6.59
CA SER A 471 6.72 3.25 7.35
C SER A 471 5.65 3.37 8.45
N HIS A 472 4.89 2.29 8.68
CA HIS A 472 3.86 2.17 9.73
C HIS A 472 4.40 2.14 11.18
N HIS A 473 5.68 2.48 11.32
CA HIS A 473 6.44 2.67 12.56
C HIS A 473 6.87 4.12 12.78
N ILE A 474 6.73 5.01 11.80
CA ILE A 474 6.96 6.44 12.03
C ILE A 474 5.81 6.99 12.90
N SER A 475 6.12 7.60 14.04
CA SER A 475 5.13 8.12 14.99
C SER A 475 4.12 9.08 14.31
N PRO A 476 2.79 8.88 14.45
CA PRO A 476 1.78 9.64 13.70
C PRO A 476 1.86 11.16 13.85
N HIS A 477 2.31 11.67 15.01
CA HIS A 477 2.51 13.10 15.23
C HIS A 477 3.58 13.71 14.31
N ILE A 478 4.63 12.95 13.94
CA ILE A 478 5.66 13.41 13.00
C ILE A 478 5.06 13.49 11.59
N VAL A 479 4.27 12.49 11.20
CA VAL A 479 3.62 12.47 9.88
C VAL A 479 2.55 13.56 9.77
N GLY A 480 1.83 13.88 10.86
CA GLY A 480 0.89 15.01 10.91
C GLY A 480 1.55 16.38 10.74
N VAL A 481 2.73 16.58 11.34
CA VAL A 481 3.54 17.79 11.10
C VAL A 481 4.11 17.82 9.67
N ALA A 482 4.57 16.67 9.16
CA ALA A 482 5.04 16.55 7.77
C ALA A 482 3.93 16.85 6.75
N TRP A 483 2.70 16.41 7.02
CA TRP A 483 1.51 16.74 6.24
C TRP A 483 1.25 18.25 6.16
N ALA A 484 1.27 18.95 7.30
CA ALA A 484 1.07 20.41 7.29
C ALA A 484 2.15 21.13 6.48
N LEU A 485 3.40 20.67 6.56
CA LEU A 485 4.53 21.22 5.79
C LEU A 485 4.45 20.90 4.30
N HIS A 486 3.89 19.74 3.92
CA HIS A 486 3.61 19.37 2.53
C HIS A 486 2.52 20.27 1.93
N LEU A 487 1.37 20.35 2.61
CA LEU A 487 0.19 21.07 2.15
C LEU A 487 0.45 22.58 2.05
N LEU A 488 1.11 23.19 3.04
CA LEU A 488 1.51 24.60 2.97
C LEU A 488 2.55 24.88 1.88
N ALA A 489 3.32 23.90 1.43
CA ALA A 489 4.23 24.11 0.29
C ALA A 489 3.49 24.23 -1.04
N GLY A 490 2.25 23.72 -1.13
CA GLY A 490 1.40 23.77 -2.32
C GLY A 490 1.87 22.87 -3.46
N VAL A 491 1.20 23.02 -4.61
CA VAL A 491 1.55 22.35 -5.87
C VAL A 491 2.91 22.84 -6.38
N ARG A 492 3.78 21.90 -6.74
CA ARG A 492 5.11 22.22 -7.27
C ARG A 492 5.01 22.58 -8.77
N PRO A 493 5.80 23.57 -9.27
CA PRO A 493 5.77 23.92 -10.70
C PRO A 493 6.17 22.74 -11.59
N GLY A 494 5.31 22.40 -12.55
CA GLY A 494 5.56 21.34 -13.53
C GLY A 494 5.25 19.91 -13.08
N THR A 495 4.61 19.71 -11.91
CA THR A 495 4.25 18.38 -11.38
C THR A 495 2.75 18.13 -11.32
N HIS A 496 1.97 18.63 -12.28
CA HIS A 496 0.57 18.21 -12.54
C HIS A 496 -0.41 18.17 -11.34
N GLY A 497 -0.21 19.01 -10.31
CA GLY A 497 -1.05 19.03 -9.10
C GLY A 497 -0.41 18.39 -7.85
N TYR A 498 0.72 17.69 -8.00
CA TYR A 498 1.45 17.09 -6.87
C TYR A 498 2.35 18.10 -6.15
N GLY A 499 2.47 17.94 -4.83
CA GLY A 499 3.32 18.77 -3.96
C GLY A 499 4.75 18.25 -3.78
N ASN A 500 5.40 18.70 -2.71
CA ASN A 500 6.83 18.43 -2.42
C ASN A 500 7.12 17.15 -1.60
N GLY A 501 6.12 16.28 -1.40
CA GLY A 501 6.21 15.16 -0.46
C GLY A 501 6.23 15.57 1.03
N LEU A 502 6.28 14.58 1.91
CA LEU A 502 6.24 14.75 3.37
C LEU A 502 7.67 14.72 3.96
N PRO A 503 8.17 15.79 4.62
CA PRO A 503 9.56 15.90 5.09
C PRO A 503 9.88 15.13 6.39
N VAL A 504 9.40 13.89 6.55
CA VAL A 504 9.57 13.07 7.76
C VAL A 504 11.04 12.94 8.19
N SER A 505 11.92 12.48 7.30
CA SER A 505 13.36 12.36 7.58
C SER A 505 14.02 13.68 7.99
N ASP A 506 13.62 14.80 7.39
CA ASP A 506 14.22 16.11 7.71
C ASP A 506 13.77 16.61 9.09
N ILE A 507 12.51 16.41 9.48
CA ILE A 507 12.04 16.74 10.84
C ILE A 507 12.86 15.96 11.89
N ILE A 508 12.99 14.64 11.72
CA ILE A 508 13.72 13.76 12.65
C ILE A 508 15.22 14.12 12.71
N ARG A 509 15.84 14.50 11.59
CA ARG A 509 17.27 14.87 11.53
C ARG A 509 17.56 16.28 12.02
N THR A 510 16.77 17.26 11.61
CA THR A 510 16.91 18.67 12.03
C THR A 510 16.62 18.85 13.53
N MET A 511 15.67 18.10 14.09
CA MET A 511 15.38 18.11 15.53
C MET A 511 16.18 17.09 16.34
N LYS A 512 16.85 16.12 15.69
CA LYS A 512 17.57 15.00 16.33
C LYS A 512 16.68 14.21 17.31
N LEU A 513 15.47 13.89 16.88
CA LEU A 513 14.52 13.12 17.69
C LEU A 513 15.12 11.72 17.99
N PRO A 514 15.10 11.26 19.27
CA PRO A 514 15.58 9.93 19.62
C PRO A 514 14.59 8.85 19.20
N ALA A 515 15.06 7.60 19.09
CA ALA A 515 14.25 6.43 18.72
C ALA A 515 12.86 6.38 19.39
N GLU A 516 12.82 6.57 20.72
CA GLU A 516 11.62 6.52 21.58
C GLU A 516 10.54 7.56 21.20
N VAL A 517 10.90 8.58 20.41
CA VAL A 517 9.99 9.66 19.96
C VAL A 517 9.53 9.45 18.52
N PHE A 518 10.31 8.79 17.65
CA PHE A 518 9.96 8.63 16.23
C PHE A 518 9.58 7.20 15.81
N VAL A 519 9.84 6.18 16.64
CA VAL A 519 9.54 4.77 16.37
C VAL A 519 8.40 4.27 17.27
N ASP A 520 7.20 4.14 16.71
CA ASP A 520 5.94 3.80 17.42
C ASP A 520 5.73 4.67 18.69
N GLY A 521 6.17 5.93 18.65
CA GLY A 521 6.17 6.87 19.78
C GLY A 521 4.92 7.73 19.88
N VAL A 522 4.63 8.21 21.10
CA VAL A 522 3.42 8.97 21.43
C VAL A 522 3.79 10.19 22.29
N LEU A 523 3.45 11.39 21.81
CA LEU A 523 3.72 12.65 22.51
C LEU A 523 2.43 13.45 22.78
N PRO A 524 2.35 14.17 23.92
CA PRO A 524 1.31 15.17 24.17
C PRO A 524 1.35 16.33 23.16
N LEU A 525 0.18 16.92 22.87
CA LEU A 525 -0.01 18.02 21.93
C LEU A 525 1.00 19.16 22.10
N GLU A 526 1.32 19.54 23.35
CA GLU A 526 2.23 20.65 23.63
C GLU A 526 3.70 20.31 23.30
N GLN A 527 4.14 19.06 23.49
CA GLN A 527 5.49 18.62 23.10
C GLN A 527 5.62 18.52 21.57
N VAL A 528 4.52 18.15 20.88
CA VAL A 528 4.46 18.18 19.42
C VAL A 528 4.54 19.62 18.89
N TYR A 529 3.85 20.57 19.53
CA TYR A 529 3.99 21.99 19.24
C TYR A 529 5.43 22.49 19.45
N GLU A 530 6.06 22.15 20.58
CA GLU A 530 7.43 22.58 20.89
C GLU A 530 8.44 22.14 19.82
N TYR A 531 8.43 20.87 19.39
CA TYR A 531 9.36 20.44 18.33
C TYR A 531 8.95 20.95 16.95
N ALA A 532 7.67 21.12 16.65
CA ALA A 532 7.21 21.64 15.36
C ALA A 532 7.59 23.12 15.17
N ALA A 533 7.39 23.96 16.19
CA ALA A 533 7.83 25.34 16.21
C ALA A 533 9.37 25.43 16.14
N GLY A 534 10.08 24.61 16.92
CA GLY A 534 11.54 24.50 16.88
C GLY A 534 12.07 24.08 15.50
N TYR A 535 11.41 23.15 14.83
CA TYR A 535 11.75 22.72 13.46
C TYR A 535 11.55 23.85 12.46
N VAL A 536 10.40 24.54 12.49
CA VAL A 536 10.10 25.67 11.60
C VAL A 536 11.13 26.80 11.78
N GLN A 537 11.51 27.09 13.03
CA GLN A 537 12.56 28.07 13.35
C GLN A 537 13.95 27.64 12.83
N ARG A 538 14.36 26.38 13.07
CA ARG A 538 15.67 25.85 12.67
C ARG A 538 15.82 25.70 11.15
N SER A 539 14.75 25.28 10.47
CA SER A 539 14.66 25.20 9.00
C SER A 539 14.41 26.56 8.32
N LYS A 540 14.15 27.62 9.09
CA LYS A 540 13.88 29.00 8.60
C LYS A 540 12.71 29.10 7.62
N ARG A 541 11.70 28.22 7.75
CA ARG A 541 10.48 28.29 6.94
C ARG A 541 9.65 29.50 7.37
N ASP A 542 9.02 30.20 6.41
CA ASP A 542 8.18 31.38 6.69
C ASP A 542 6.75 30.98 7.09
N ILE A 543 6.70 30.18 8.16
CA ILE A 543 5.50 29.57 8.73
C ILE A 543 5.41 29.99 10.20
N ASP A 544 4.21 30.25 10.69
CA ASP A 544 3.89 30.35 12.11
C ASP A 544 3.06 29.12 12.54
N VAL A 545 3.31 28.63 13.76
CA VAL A 545 2.60 27.50 14.37
C VAL A 545 1.85 28.00 15.59
N HIS A 546 0.60 27.57 15.77
CA HIS A 546 -0.25 27.94 16.90
C HIS A 546 -0.87 26.70 17.55
N LEU A 547 -0.96 26.71 18.88
CA LEU A 547 -1.37 25.60 19.74
C LEU A 547 -2.75 25.90 20.36
N TYR A 548 -3.72 24.99 20.22
CA TYR A 548 -5.06 25.12 20.78
C TYR A 548 -5.52 23.85 21.51
N PRO A 549 -5.22 23.71 22.82
CA PRO A 549 -5.66 22.59 23.65
C PRO A 549 -7.17 22.61 23.93
N VAL A 550 -7.83 21.46 23.76
CA VAL A 550 -9.27 21.26 24.04
C VAL A 550 -9.40 20.51 25.38
N LEU A 551 -9.13 21.25 26.45
CA LEU A 551 -9.18 20.76 27.83
C LEU A 551 -10.63 20.60 28.32
N THR A 552 -10.83 19.86 29.41
CA THR A 552 -12.07 19.90 30.18
C THR A 552 -12.04 21.03 31.21
N LYS A 553 -13.21 21.57 31.60
CA LYS A 553 -13.31 22.67 32.58
C LYS A 553 -13.06 22.22 34.04
N ILE A 554 -13.17 20.92 34.32
CA ILE A 554 -12.86 20.27 35.60
C ILE A 554 -12.32 18.85 35.34
N PHE A 555 -11.54 18.29 36.26
CA PHE A 555 -11.13 16.88 36.21
C PHE A 555 -12.29 15.95 36.61
N ARG A 556 -13.18 15.69 35.65
CA ARG A 556 -14.21 14.65 35.67
C ARG A 556 -14.51 14.16 34.25
N GLU A 557 -15.14 13.01 34.15
CA GLU A 557 -15.56 12.39 32.88
C GLU A 557 -16.83 13.07 32.29
N ASP A 558 -17.65 13.73 33.13
CA ASP A 558 -18.83 14.52 32.74
C ASP A 558 -18.51 15.98 32.32
N ALA A 559 -17.23 16.34 32.22
CA ALA A 559 -16.79 17.72 32.17
C ALA A 559 -16.83 18.33 30.75
N VAL A 560 -17.66 19.37 30.57
CA VAL A 560 -17.78 20.11 29.30
C VAL A 560 -16.41 20.64 28.83
N PRO A 561 -16.04 20.45 27.54
CA PRO A 561 -14.80 20.97 26.97
C PRO A 561 -14.68 22.50 26.99
N THR A 562 -13.48 23.01 26.73
CA THR A 562 -13.18 24.45 26.69
C THR A 562 -13.87 25.17 25.55
N ILE A 563 -13.97 24.55 24.37
CA ILE A 563 -14.75 25.02 23.21
C ILE A 563 -16.09 24.25 23.12
N SER A 564 -17.13 24.85 22.54
CA SER A 564 -18.38 24.15 22.16
C SER A 564 -18.34 23.60 20.74
N VAL A 565 -19.36 22.83 20.36
CA VAL A 565 -19.54 22.33 18.98
C VAL A 565 -19.69 23.50 17.99
N PHE A 566 -20.38 24.59 18.37
CA PHE A 566 -20.54 25.80 17.55
C PHE A 566 -19.26 26.63 17.43
N ASP A 567 -18.40 26.60 18.46
CA ASP A 567 -17.06 27.19 18.35
C ASP A 567 -16.22 26.38 17.35
N LEU A 568 -16.29 25.04 17.41
CA LEU A 568 -15.60 24.17 16.44
C LEU A 568 -16.13 24.40 15.01
N GLU A 569 -17.45 24.45 14.80
CA GLU A 569 -18.06 24.83 13.51
C GLU A 569 -17.48 26.14 12.98
N SER A 570 -17.42 27.17 13.83
CA SER A 570 -16.87 28.48 13.49
C SER A 570 -15.38 28.40 13.13
N ILE A 571 -14.60 27.55 13.81
CA ILE A 571 -13.17 27.29 13.53
C ILE A 571 -13.00 26.58 12.19
N LEU A 572 -13.77 25.52 11.89
CA LEU A 572 -13.68 24.79 10.62
C LEU A 572 -14.09 25.69 9.43
N ILE A 573 -15.16 26.48 9.57
CA ILE A 573 -15.59 27.45 8.57
C ILE A 573 -14.54 28.55 8.37
N ASN A 574 -13.86 28.99 9.43
CA ASN A 574 -12.79 29.98 9.34
C ASN A 574 -11.57 29.44 8.57
N VAL A 575 -11.10 28.22 8.85
CA VAL A 575 -10.00 27.57 8.11
C VAL A 575 -10.39 27.29 6.66
N LYS A 576 -11.63 26.86 6.40
CA LYS A 576 -12.19 26.70 5.04
C LYS A 576 -12.20 28.01 4.26
N SER A 577 -12.62 29.10 4.90
CA SER A 577 -12.72 30.43 4.26
C SER A 577 -11.37 31.11 4.05
N ALA A 578 -10.33 30.68 4.77
CA ALA A 578 -8.98 31.22 4.64
C ALA A 578 -8.18 30.59 3.48
N ASN A 579 -8.49 29.36 3.08
CA ASN A 579 -7.85 28.70 1.95
C ASN A 579 -8.64 28.96 0.66
N ALA A 580 -8.41 30.12 0.04
CA ALA A 580 -9.08 30.51 -1.20
C ALA A 580 -8.50 29.83 -2.47
N ASP A 581 -7.25 29.39 -2.40
CA ASP A 581 -6.53 28.70 -3.49
C ASP A 581 -6.33 27.22 -3.12
N PRO A 582 -6.90 26.27 -3.88
CA PRO A 582 -6.75 24.83 -3.62
C PRO A 582 -5.38 24.26 -4.03
N GLU A 583 -4.58 25.00 -4.80
CA GLU A 583 -3.22 24.63 -5.20
C GLU A 583 -2.15 25.29 -4.30
N CYS A 584 -2.48 26.40 -3.62
CA CYS A 584 -1.56 27.12 -2.73
C CYS A 584 -2.15 27.37 -1.32
N PRO A 585 -2.31 26.32 -0.46
CA PRO A 585 -2.89 26.46 0.88
C PRO A 585 -2.14 27.45 1.77
N GLU A 586 -2.86 28.31 2.49
CA GLU A 586 -2.25 29.26 3.45
C GLU A 586 -2.34 28.80 4.90
N HIS A 587 -3.33 27.96 5.23
CA HIS A 587 -3.62 27.54 6.61
C HIS A 587 -4.01 26.06 6.69
N VAL A 588 -3.31 25.29 7.54
CA VAL A 588 -3.57 23.85 7.73
C VAL A 588 -3.82 23.55 9.21
N MET A 589 -4.92 22.84 9.48
CA MET A 589 -5.32 22.42 10.82
C MET A 589 -5.00 20.93 11.02
N VAL A 590 -4.10 20.64 11.96
CA VAL A 590 -3.71 19.29 12.38
C VAL A 590 -4.37 18.98 13.72
N ILE A 591 -5.10 17.87 13.80
CA ILE A 591 -5.94 17.52 14.94
C ILE A 591 -5.37 16.28 15.63
N MET A 592 -5.25 16.33 16.95
CA MET A 592 -4.96 15.18 17.82
C MET A 592 -6.29 14.66 18.38
N TYR A 593 -6.59 13.38 18.17
CA TYR A 593 -7.93 12.83 18.39
C TYR A 593 -7.94 11.43 19.03
N ASN A 594 -8.98 11.15 19.81
CA ASN A 594 -9.26 9.79 20.28
C ASN A 594 -9.91 8.98 19.14
N ALA A 595 -9.19 7.99 18.61
CA ALA A 595 -9.65 7.20 17.48
C ALA A 595 -10.86 6.31 17.80
N CYS A 596 -10.97 5.78 19.02
CA CYS A 596 -12.13 5.02 19.47
C CYS A 596 -13.41 5.88 19.43
N VAL A 597 -13.33 7.15 19.85
CA VAL A 597 -14.48 8.08 19.78
C VAL A 597 -14.78 8.51 18.34
N ALA A 598 -13.77 8.90 17.56
CA ALA A 598 -14.00 9.43 16.21
C ALA A 598 -14.52 8.39 15.21
N HIS A 599 -13.98 7.18 15.24
CA HIS A 599 -14.38 6.07 14.37
C HIS A 599 -15.53 5.21 14.96
N ASN A 600 -16.00 5.51 16.18
CA ASN A 600 -17.05 4.78 16.89
C ASN A 600 -16.70 3.28 17.13
N VAL A 601 -15.49 3.03 17.64
CA VAL A 601 -14.93 1.69 17.89
C VAL A 601 -14.39 1.58 19.33
N LEU A 602 -14.10 0.37 19.79
CA LEU A 602 -13.56 0.10 21.13
C LEU A 602 -12.33 -0.81 21.06
N TYR A 603 -11.32 -0.53 21.88
CA TYR A 603 -10.11 -1.35 22.07
C TYR A 603 -9.27 -1.65 20.80
N ILE A 604 -9.45 -0.88 19.72
CA ILE A 604 -8.63 -1.02 18.50
C ILE A 604 -7.31 -0.24 18.64
N VAL A 605 -7.36 0.96 19.24
CA VAL A 605 -6.20 1.83 19.46
C VAL A 605 -6.38 2.53 20.81
N GLU A 606 -5.39 2.41 21.69
CA GLU A 606 -5.37 3.07 23.01
C GLU A 606 -4.78 4.49 22.93
N ASP A 607 -3.78 4.69 22.07
CA ASP A 607 -3.05 5.95 21.93
C ASP A 607 -3.75 6.99 21.04
N PRO A 608 -3.60 8.30 21.36
CA PRO A 608 -4.18 9.39 20.58
C PRO A 608 -3.59 9.47 19.16
N GLN A 609 -4.47 9.51 18.17
CA GLN A 609 -4.14 9.54 16.75
C GLN A 609 -4.14 10.97 16.19
N TRP A 610 -3.65 11.11 14.97
CA TRP A 610 -3.40 12.40 14.33
C TRP A 610 -4.03 12.44 12.94
N CYS A 611 -4.73 13.53 12.62
CA CYS A 611 -5.32 13.74 11.30
C CYS A 611 -5.24 15.21 10.88
N VAL A 612 -5.57 15.49 9.62
CA VAL A 612 -5.53 16.83 9.04
C VAL A 612 -6.89 17.17 8.45
N LEU A 613 -7.38 18.38 8.72
CA LEU A 613 -8.66 18.86 8.21
C LEU A 613 -8.58 19.13 6.70
N ALA A 614 -9.13 18.23 5.90
CA ALA A 614 -9.07 18.27 4.44
C ALA A 614 -10.37 18.77 3.78
N GLY A 615 -11.50 18.76 4.49
CA GLY A 615 -12.78 19.27 4.02
C GLY A 615 -13.77 19.51 5.16
N TYR A 616 -14.82 20.28 4.89
CA TYR A 616 -15.95 20.46 5.81
C TYR A 616 -17.21 20.82 5.03
N ASP A 617 -18.28 20.04 5.21
CA ASP A 617 -19.62 20.42 4.79
C ASP A 617 -20.42 20.99 5.96
N GLN A 618 -21.08 22.12 5.69
CA GLN A 618 -21.92 22.85 6.63
C GLN A 618 -23.38 22.36 6.60
N GLU A 619 -23.85 21.76 5.49
CA GLU A 619 -25.22 21.25 5.39
C GLU A 619 -25.36 19.91 6.13
N MET A 620 -24.42 18.98 5.96
CA MET A 620 -24.33 17.73 6.72
C MET A 620 -23.55 17.86 8.04
N GLN A 621 -23.08 19.05 8.41
CA GLN A 621 -22.19 19.32 9.56
C GLN A 621 -21.08 18.25 9.74
N THR A 622 -20.40 17.90 8.66
CA THR A 622 -19.48 16.75 8.59
C THR A 622 -18.11 17.19 8.07
N ALA A 623 -17.05 16.87 8.82
CA ALA A 623 -15.67 17.10 8.43
C ALA A 623 -15.14 15.93 7.58
N VAL A 624 -14.25 16.23 6.63
CA VAL A 624 -13.42 15.25 5.92
C VAL A 624 -11.99 15.42 6.40
N LEU A 625 -11.38 14.29 6.75
CA LEU A 625 -10.10 14.21 7.44
C LEU A 625 -9.15 13.30 6.66
N ILE A 626 -7.91 13.76 6.50
CA ILE A 626 -6.79 12.90 6.10
C ILE A 626 -6.21 12.31 7.38
N ASP A 627 -6.24 11.00 7.55
CA ASP A 627 -5.48 10.36 8.62
C ASP A 627 -3.97 10.56 8.37
N ALA A 628 -3.23 10.99 9.40
CA ALA A 628 -1.81 11.21 9.27
C ALA A 628 -1.03 9.91 9.12
N HIS A 629 -1.55 8.78 9.64
CA HIS A 629 -0.95 7.46 9.44
C HIS A 629 -2.01 6.35 9.26
N PRO A 630 -2.46 6.09 8.02
CA PRO A 630 -3.53 5.13 7.72
C PRO A 630 -3.10 3.65 7.82
N LYS A 631 -2.76 3.22 9.04
CA LYS A 631 -2.47 1.84 9.42
C LYS A 631 -3.75 1.04 9.75
N THR A 632 -4.66 1.69 10.48
CA THR A 632 -5.84 1.06 11.10
C THR A 632 -7.16 1.54 10.48
N PHE A 633 -7.18 2.77 9.94
CA PHE A 633 -8.37 3.39 9.36
C PHE A 633 -8.08 3.85 7.93
N SER A 634 -9.14 4.10 7.14
CA SER A 634 -8.97 4.65 5.80
C SER A 634 -8.32 6.03 5.88
N ARG A 635 -7.41 6.28 4.95
CA ARG A 635 -6.69 7.54 4.79
C ARG A 635 -7.63 8.73 4.68
N PHE A 636 -8.71 8.59 3.90
CA PHE A 636 -9.77 9.59 3.82
C PHE A 636 -10.99 9.07 4.56
N TRP A 637 -11.47 9.84 5.53
CA TRP A 637 -12.65 9.51 6.32
C TRP A 637 -13.46 10.75 6.66
N SER A 638 -14.76 10.56 6.85
CA SER A 638 -15.71 11.59 7.23
C SER A 638 -16.14 11.43 8.69
N CYS A 639 -16.27 12.53 9.43
CA CYS A 639 -16.67 12.53 10.83
C CYS A 639 -17.75 13.61 11.11
N PRO A 640 -18.90 13.26 11.70
CA PRO A 640 -19.85 14.24 12.21
C PRO A 640 -19.21 15.19 13.21
N LEU A 641 -19.57 16.47 13.16
CA LEU A 641 -18.93 17.53 13.94
C LEU A 641 -18.98 17.29 15.46
N ASP A 642 -20.10 16.76 15.98
CA ASP A 642 -20.24 16.47 17.41
C ASP A 642 -19.29 15.35 17.87
N ARG A 643 -19.10 14.33 17.03
CA ARG A 643 -18.21 13.19 17.27
C ARG A 643 -16.75 13.60 17.21
N LEU A 644 -16.40 14.48 16.26
CA LEU A 644 -15.07 15.09 16.18
C LEU A 644 -14.78 15.97 17.41
N HIS A 645 -15.73 16.80 17.83
CA HIS A 645 -15.65 17.62 19.05
C HIS A 645 -15.42 16.75 20.31
N LYS A 646 -16.19 15.67 20.46
CA LYS A 646 -16.02 14.68 21.53
C LYS A 646 -14.64 14.01 21.46
N ALA A 647 -14.17 13.60 20.27
CA ALA A 647 -12.85 12.96 20.09
C ALA A 647 -11.65 13.87 20.35
N MET A 648 -11.80 15.19 20.19
CA MET A 648 -10.77 16.19 20.50
C MET A 648 -10.66 16.49 22.01
N THR A 649 -11.61 16.04 22.83
CA THR A 649 -11.64 16.35 24.27
C THR A 649 -10.47 15.68 25.01
N GLY A 650 -9.72 16.48 25.78
CA GLY A 650 -8.46 16.07 26.43
C GLY A 650 -7.23 16.17 25.50
N ASN A 651 -7.44 16.39 24.20
CA ASN A 651 -6.42 16.58 23.19
C ASN A 651 -6.45 18.04 22.69
N GLY A 652 -6.55 18.26 21.38
CA GLY A 652 -6.68 19.57 20.76
C GLY A 652 -6.13 19.59 19.34
N TYR A 653 -5.69 20.75 18.88
CA TYR A 653 -5.21 20.93 17.52
C TYR A 653 -4.09 21.96 17.41
N LEU A 654 -3.36 21.88 16.30
CA LEU A 654 -2.35 22.85 15.86
C LEU A 654 -2.84 23.53 14.58
N ILE A 655 -2.60 24.83 14.44
CA ILE A 655 -2.75 25.56 13.18
C ILE A 655 -1.36 25.92 12.67
N PHE A 656 -1.04 25.51 11.45
CA PHE A 656 0.13 25.95 10.71
C PHE A 656 -0.31 26.99 9.67
N SER A 657 0.37 28.13 9.62
CA SER A 657 0.01 29.27 8.77
C SER A 657 1.22 29.77 8.00
N LYS A 658 1.07 30.12 6.71
CA LYS A 658 2.05 30.98 6.02
C LYS A 658 2.13 32.33 6.75
N ARG A 659 3.34 32.85 6.98
CA ARG A 659 3.51 34.13 7.70
C ARG A 659 3.08 35.31 6.82
N SER A 660 1.89 35.82 7.06
CA SER A 660 1.39 37.01 6.36
C SER A 660 1.90 38.31 6.98
N THR A 661 2.14 39.33 6.15
CA THR A 661 2.35 40.72 6.61
C THR A 661 1.08 41.36 7.17
N ASN A 662 -0.10 40.75 6.94
CA ASN A 662 -1.38 41.22 7.46
C ASN A 662 -1.62 40.70 8.89
N SER A 663 -1.70 41.60 9.87
CA SER A 663 -1.89 41.27 11.29
C SER A 663 -3.21 40.55 11.62
N THR A 664 -4.15 40.49 10.68
CA THR A 664 -5.42 39.75 10.78
C THR A 664 -5.27 38.24 10.60
N SER A 665 -4.23 37.77 9.90
CA SER A 665 -3.95 36.34 9.69
C SER A 665 -3.70 35.59 11.02
N ARG A 666 -3.18 36.32 12.03
CA ARG A 666 -2.78 35.84 13.38
C ARG A 666 -3.94 35.39 14.30
N ARG A 667 -5.11 35.06 13.74
CA ARG A 667 -6.30 34.54 14.44
C ARG A 667 -7.01 33.43 13.67
N ILE A 668 -6.47 32.97 12.55
CA ILE A 668 -7.13 31.93 11.74
C ILE A 668 -7.05 30.59 12.48
N GLY A 669 -8.20 29.90 12.56
CA GLY A 669 -8.41 28.71 13.39
C GLY A 669 -8.45 28.96 14.90
N ALA A 670 -8.39 30.20 15.38
CA ALA A 670 -8.49 30.52 16.81
C ALA A 670 -9.96 30.53 17.30
N PRO A 671 -10.26 30.02 18.51
CA PRO A 671 -11.59 30.19 19.11
C PRO A 671 -11.90 31.66 19.40
N MET A 672 -13.15 32.10 19.17
CA MET A 672 -13.57 33.51 19.32
C MET A 672 -13.35 34.07 20.73
N THR A 673 -13.47 33.22 21.75
CA THR A 673 -13.10 33.50 23.14
C THR A 673 -12.28 32.33 23.68
N MET A 674 -11.07 32.58 24.15
CA MET A 674 -10.29 31.56 24.85
C MET A 674 -10.81 31.37 26.28
N ALA A 675 -10.77 30.13 26.77
CA ALA A 675 -11.08 29.84 28.17
C ALA A 675 -9.85 30.15 29.03
N PRO A 676 -9.99 30.76 30.24
CA PRO A 676 -8.83 31.11 31.08
C PRO A 676 -7.93 29.93 31.47
N THR A 677 -8.46 28.70 31.48
CA THR A 677 -7.67 27.47 31.67
C THR A 677 -6.76 27.16 30.48
N VAL A 678 -7.17 27.53 29.26
CA VAL A 678 -6.34 27.42 28.05
C VAL A 678 -5.31 28.54 28.02
N GLU A 679 -5.70 29.78 28.30
CA GLU A 679 -4.78 30.93 28.35
C GLU A 679 -3.65 30.67 29.37
N SER A 680 -3.99 30.23 30.59
CA SER A 680 -3.02 29.86 31.61
C SER A 680 -2.16 28.65 31.24
N ARG A 681 -2.63 27.73 30.38
CA ARG A 681 -1.85 26.60 29.87
C ARG A 681 -0.87 27.05 28.80
N LEU A 682 -1.30 27.95 27.90
CA LEU A 682 -0.45 28.53 26.85
C LEU A 682 0.66 29.40 27.46
N GLU A 683 0.36 30.29 28.42
CA GLU A 683 1.38 31.06 29.15
C GLU A 683 2.44 30.14 29.80
N LEU A 684 2.03 28.96 30.26
CA LEU A 684 2.93 28.01 30.92
C LEU A 684 3.83 27.29 29.90
N VAL A 685 3.31 26.93 28.72
CA VAL A 685 4.10 26.37 27.61
C VAL A 685 5.09 27.42 27.07
N GLU A 686 4.65 28.66 26.87
CA GLU A 686 5.53 29.76 26.43
C GLU A 686 6.69 29.97 27.42
N ARG A 687 6.40 30.06 28.73
CA ARG A 687 7.44 30.15 29.78
C ARG A 687 8.34 28.92 29.83
N GLN A 688 7.82 27.71 29.59
CA GLN A 688 8.64 26.50 29.50
C GLN A 688 9.60 26.55 28.29
N HIS A 689 9.16 27.07 27.15
CA HIS A 689 9.99 27.27 25.96
C HIS A 689 11.08 28.33 26.15
N GLU A 690 10.76 29.46 26.81
CA GLU A 690 11.74 30.48 27.24
C GLU A 690 12.80 29.90 28.19
N LEU A 691 12.40 29.02 29.10
CA LEU A 691 13.32 28.35 30.03
C LEU A 691 14.16 27.27 29.34
N GLY A 692 13.56 26.46 28.46
CA GLY A 692 14.26 25.38 27.74
C GLY A 692 15.34 25.90 26.79
N SER A 693 15.05 26.97 26.04
CA SER A 693 16.03 27.62 25.16
C SER A 693 17.21 28.23 25.94
N ALA A 694 17.00 28.67 27.18
CA ALA A 694 18.08 29.10 28.08
C ALA A 694 18.94 27.94 28.63
N TRP A 695 18.44 26.70 28.61
CA TRP A 695 19.15 25.50 29.06
C TRP A 695 19.93 24.81 27.93
N GLU A 696 19.38 24.74 26.70
CA GLU A 696 20.09 24.20 25.52
C GLU A 696 21.48 24.84 25.35
N GLY A 697 21.59 26.16 25.58
CA GLY A 697 22.84 26.91 25.42
C GLY A 697 23.88 26.75 26.54
N LYS A 698 23.59 26.06 27.65
CA LYS A 698 24.48 26.00 28.84
C LYS A 698 24.54 24.68 29.60
N SER A 699 23.59 23.75 29.38
CA SER A 699 23.56 22.48 30.12
C SER A 699 23.24 21.29 29.22
N ALA A 700 24.03 21.13 28.16
CA ALA A 700 24.32 19.79 27.65
C ALA A 700 25.10 19.02 28.73
N PHE A 701 24.39 18.46 29.72
CA PHE A 701 24.95 17.45 30.61
C PHE A 701 25.56 16.36 29.73
N ALA A 702 26.80 15.98 30.02
CA ALA A 702 27.45 14.82 29.40
C ALA A 702 26.85 13.52 29.97
N VAL A 703 25.54 13.35 29.76
CA VAL A 703 24.86 12.06 29.88
C VAL A 703 25.59 11.14 28.91
N SER A 704 26.25 10.12 29.44
CA SER A 704 26.82 9.06 28.60
C SER A 704 25.72 8.55 27.68
N LYS A 705 25.94 8.56 26.37
CA LYS A 705 25.00 8.01 25.39
C LYS A 705 24.81 6.53 25.69
N ALA A 706 23.80 6.21 26.51
CA ALA A 706 23.37 4.85 26.71
C ALA A 706 22.90 4.29 25.37
N PHE A 707 23.19 3.03 25.10
CA PHE A 707 22.64 2.35 23.93
C PHE A 707 21.15 2.05 24.21
N THR A 708 20.29 2.98 23.81
CA THR A 708 18.85 2.78 23.69
C THR A 708 18.56 1.87 22.50
N PHE A 709 17.72 0.86 22.72
CA PHE A 709 17.22 0.00 21.66
C PHE A 709 15.84 0.54 21.24
N PRO A 710 15.57 0.76 19.94
CA PRO A 710 14.24 1.13 19.45
C PRO A 710 13.23 0.02 19.78
N SER A 711 11.94 0.32 19.86
CA SER A 711 10.83 -0.63 20.09
C SER A 711 10.71 -1.79 19.09
N LEU A 712 11.60 -1.88 18.09
CA LEU A 712 11.55 -2.78 16.95
C LEU A 712 12.90 -3.48 16.69
N PRO A 713 12.89 -4.75 16.25
CA PRO A 713 14.09 -5.42 15.74
C PRO A 713 14.43 -4.91 14.32
N VAL A 714 15.16 -3.79 14.23
CA VAL A 714 15.52 -3.14 12.96
C VAL A 714 17.03 -3.10 12.70
N MET A 715 17.40 -3.15 11.43
CA MET A 715 18.79 -3.21 10.93
C MET A 715 19.75 -2.14 11.51
N PRO A 716 19.37 -0.86 11.76
CA PRO A 716 20.29 0.13 12.31
C PRO A 716 20.79 -0.23 13.73
N THR A 717 20.01 -1.02 14.49
CA THR A 717 20.45 -1.59 15.78
C THR A 717 21.63 -2.54 15.60
N MET A 718 21.57 -3.41 14.59
CA MET A 718 22.68 -4.32 14.25
C MET A 718 23.91 -3.56 13.76
N VAL A 719 23.77 -2.57 12.87
CA VAL A 719 24.89 -1.73 12.43
C VAL A 719 25.57 -1.03 13.62
N ALA A 720 24.79 -0.51 14.57
CA ALA A 720 25.30 0.13 15.78
C ALA A 720 26.02 -0.87 16.73
N MET A 721 25.47 -2.07 16.89
CA MET A 721 26.07 -3.17 17.66
C MET A 721 27.37 -3.67 17.03
N THR A 722 27.41 -3.89 15.71
CA THR A 722 28.62 -4.26 14.96
C THR A 722 29.73 -3.23 15.13
N CYS A 723 29.43 -1.95 14.91
CA CYS A 723 30.43 -0.89 15.06
C CYS A 723 30.95 -0.81 16.51
N THR A 724 30.07 -0.96 17.50
CA THR A 724 30.45 -0.97 18.92
C THR A 724 31.28 -2.21 19.28
N ARG A 725 30.95 -3.40 18.78
CA ARG A 725 31.73 -4.64 18.97
C ARG A 725 33.11 -4.56 18.33
N LEU A 726 33.23 -3.90 17.18
CA LEU A 726 34.51 -3.57 16.52
C LEU A 726 35.30 -2.44 17.24
N GLY A 727 34.79 -1.88 18.34
CA GLY A 727 35.46 -0.87 19.16
C GLY A 727 35.19 0.59 18.77
N VAL A 728 34.13 0.88 18.00
CA VAL A 728 33.69 2.24 17.65
C VAL A 728 32.30 2.51 18.26
N PRO A 729 32.22 3.13 19.45
CA PRO A 729 30.95 3.39 20.15
C PRO A 729 29.95 4.11 19.25
N THR A 730 28.83 3.44 18.98
CA THR A 730 27.78 3.88 18.05
C THR A 730 26.42 3.53 18.64
N THR A 731 25.49 4.48 18.76
CA THR A 731 24.08 4.18 19.10
C THR A 731 23.22 4.00 17.85
N PHE A 732 22.02 3.46 18.02
CA PHE A 732 20.98 3.45 16.98
C PHE A 732 20.77 4.84 16.36
N ASP A 733 20.64 5.89 17.18
CA ASP A 733 20.45 7.26 16.69
C ASP A 733 21.67 7.75 15.87
N ASP A 734 22.91 7.41 16.26
CA ASP A 734 24.10 7.75 15.46
C ASP A 734 24.09 7.09 14.07
N VAL A 735 23.45 5.92 13.91
CA VAL A 735 23.26 5.29 12.60
C VAL A 735 22.18 6.01 11.80
N VAL A 736 20.99 6.24 12.37
CA VAL A 736 19.86 6.89 11.67
C VAL A 736 20.17 8.34 11.25
N GLN A 737 20.95 9.05 12.06
CA GLN A 737 21.36 10.44 11.82
C GLN A 737 22.55 10.57 10.84
N ARG A 738 23.30 9.49 10.56
CA ARG A 738 24.44 9.49 9.60
C ARG A 738 24.17 8.74 8.30
N LEU A 739 23.34 7.69 8.32
CA LEU A 739 22.87 7.06 7.09
C LEU A 739 21.99 8.06 6.34
N PRO A 740 22.21 8.26 5.04
CA PRO A 740 21.58 9.37 4.33
C PRO A 740 20.20 8.99 3.74
N PHE A 741 19.85 7.70 3.75
CA PHE A 741 18.57 7.14 3.25
C PHE A 741 17.35 7.67 4.03
N GLU A 742 16.14 7.48 3.48
CA GLU A 742 14.88 7.81 4.15
C GLU A 742 14.69 6.94 5.41
N ILE A 743 14.24 7.52 6.52
CA ILE A 743 14.17 6.84 7.81
C ILE A 743 13.14 5.71 7.81
N SER A 744 12.04 5.83 7.07
CA SER A 744 11.07 4.74 6.83
C SER A 744 11.73 3.51 6.23
N ALA A 745 12.65 3.71 5.27
CA ALA A 745 13.43 2.65 4.66
C ALA A 745 14.44 2.03 5.65
N LEU A 746 14.93 2.81 6.63
CA LEU A 746 15.81 2.32 7.69
C LEU A 746 15.08 1.55 8.81
N VAL A 747 13.76 1.76 8.98
CA VAL A 747 12.93 1.07 10.00
C VAL A 747 11.98 0.01 9.42
N ILE A 748 12.29 -0.55 8.24
CA ILE A 748 11.61 -1.73 7.72
C ILE A 748 11.93 -2.96 8.59
N ARG A 749 10.92 -3.79 8.88
CA ARG A 749 11.08 -5.08 9.58
C ARG A 749 11.66 -6.16 8.66
N ASN A 750 11.18 -6.20 7.42
CA ASN A 750 11.59 -7.16 6.41
C ASN A 750 12.73 -6.53 5.59
N VAL A 751 13.96 -6.72 6.05
CA VAL A 751 15.18 -6.36 5.34
C VAL A 751 15.70 -7.59 4.57
N THR A 752 16.58 -7.42 3.58
CA THR A 752 17.38 -8.53 3.04
C THR A 752 18.83 -8.42 3.51
N LEU A 753 19.60 -9.49 3.34
CA LEU A 753 21.02 -9.54 3.65
C LEU A 753 21.81 -8.43 2.91
N GLU A 754 21.40 -8.13 1.67
CA GLU A 754 21.96 -7.12 0.77
C GLU A 754 21.68 -5.72 1.29
N ILE A 755 20.44 -5.42 1.68
CA ILE A 755 20.08 -4.11 2.24
C ILE A 755 20.87 -3.85 3.54
N MET A 756 21.04 -4.86 4.38
CA MET A 756 21.91 -4.78 5.56
C MET A 756 23.38 -4.54 5.18
N HIS A 757 23.91 -5.22 4.15
CA HIS A 757 25.25 -4.99 3.63
C HIS A 757 25.43 -3.57 3.09
N VAL A 758 24.49 -3.08 2.28
CA VAL A 758 24.49 -1.71 1.71
C VAL A 758 24.47 -0.67 2.82
N CYS A 759 23.61 -0.82 3.83
CA CYS A 759 23.53 0.10 4.95
C CYS A 759 24.79 0.06 5.83
N LEU A 760 25.33 -1.12 6.14
CA LEU A 760 26.57 -1.23 6.91
C LEU A 760 27.76 -0.62 6.16
N THR A 761 27.96 -0.97 4.89
CA THR A 761 29.06 -0.45 4.06
C THR A 761 28.93 1.06 3.85
N GLN A 762 27.72 1.60 3.65
CA GLN A 762 27.51 3.04 3.57
C GLN A 762 27.73 3.74 4.92
N TYR A 763 27.30 3.15 6.05
CA TYR A 763 27.57 3.71 7.37
C TYR A 763 29.08 3.77 7.66
N LEU A 764 29.81 2.68 7.38
CA LEU A 764 31.27 2.62 7.51
C LEU A 764 31.95 3.71 6.66
N ARG A 765 31.43 4.01 5.47
CA ARG A 765 31.90 5.14 4.64
C ARG A 765 31.68 6.50 5.32
N VAL A 766 30.46 6.84 5.76
CA VAL A 766 30.20 8.15 6.40
C VAL A 766 30.88 8.28 7.77
N ALA A 767 31.19 7.16 8.43
CA ALA A 767 31.97 7.11 9.67
C ALA A 767 33.50 7.18 9.44
N GLY A 768 33.99 7.16 8.20
CA GLY A 768 35.43 7.18 7.86
C GLY A 768 36.16 5.84 8.01
N LEU A 769 35.42 4.74 8.20
CA LEU A 769 35.92 3.40 8.50
C LEU A 769 36.07 2.50 7.25
N GLU A 770 35.68 2.96 6.06
CA GLU A 770 35.74 2.16 4.81
C GLU A 770 37.15 1.70 4.38
N ASN A 771 38.22 2.22 4.99
CA ASN A 771 39.60 1.73 4.81
C ASN A 771 40.10 0.85 5.98
N GLU A 772 39.29 0.68 7.03
CA GLU A 772 39.63 -0.08 8.24
C GLU A 772 38.79 -1.34 8.43
N VAL A 773 37.61 -1.42 7.80
CA VAL A 773 36.64 -2.52 7.96
C VAL A 773 36.18 -3.00 6.59
N GLN A 774 36.22 -4.30 6.38
CA GLN A 774 35.65 -5.00 5.22
C GLN A 774 34.33 -5.68 5.63
N VAL A 775 33.33 -5.65 4.75
CA VAL A 775 32.11 -6.47 4.85
C VAL A 775 32.14 -7.51 3.72
N LYS A 776 31.61 -8.71 3.99
CA LYS A 776 31.54 -9.80 3.01
C LYS A 776 30.28 -10.64 3.23
N ALA A 777 29.46 -10.77 2.19
CA ALA A 777 28.20 -11.52 2.23
C ALA A 777 28.37 -12.99 1.84
N TYR A 778 27.50 -13.83 2.41
CA TYR A 778 27.40 -15.27 2.19
C TYR A 778 25.90 -15.64 2.16
N HIS A 779 25.34 -15.82 0.96
CA HIS A 779 23.88 -15.97 0.76
C HIS A 779 23.43 -17.43 0.92
N GLY A 780 22.25 -17.64 1.48
CA GLY A 780 21.66 -18.97 1.74
C GLY A 780 20.95 -19.62 0.54
N GLU A 781 21.38 -19.29 -0.67
CA GLU A 781 20.71 -19.67 -1.93
C GLU A 781 21.29 -20.94 -2.58
N SER A 782 20.60 -21.43 -3.62
CA SER A 782 21.15 -22.41 -4.56
C SER A 782 21.59 -21.72 -5.86
N ASN A 783 22.71 -22.18 -6.44
CA ASN A 783 23.12 -21.79 -7.80
C ASN A 783 22.23 -22.44 -8.89
N ALA A 784 22.52 -22.14 -10.15
CA ALA A 784 21.84 -22.71 -11.32
C ALA A 784 21.82 -24.26 -11.39
N ASP A 785 22.83 -24.95 -10.83
CA ASP A 785 22.89 -26.41 -10.75
C ASP A 785 22.11 -26.98 -9.54
N GLY A 786 21.50 -26.11 -8.73
CA GLY A 786 20.80 -26.46 -7.49
C GLY A 786 21.70 -26.57 -6.24
N LEU A 787 23.02 -26.40 -6.39
CA LEU A 787 23.98 -26.53 -5.29
C LEU A 787 23.92 -25.32 -4.36
N LEU A 788 23.87 -25.55 -3.04
CA LEU A 788 23.85 -24.47 -2.04
C LEU A 788 25.17 -23.67 -2.04
N MET A 789 25.04 -22.34 -2.09
CA MET A 789 26.16 -21.39 -2.10
C MET A 789 26.84 -21.26 -0.74
N LEU A 790 26.07 -21.36 0.35
CA LEU A 790 26.55 -21.45 1.73
C LEU A 790 26.41 -22.89 2.23
N GLN A 791 27.51 -23.49 2.65
CA GLN A 791 27.56 -24.88 3.13
C GLN A 791 27.66 -24.94 4.67
N LEU A 792 27.09 -25.98 5.30
CA LEU A 792 27.08 -26.12 6.76
C LEU A 792 28.47 -26.02 7.41
N PRO A 793 29.54 -26.70 6.92
CA PRO A 793 30.89 -26.56 7.51
C PRO A 793 31.46 -25.14 7.35
N GLN A 794 31.14 -24.46 6.24
CA GLN A 794 31.56 -23.09 5.97
C GLN A 794 30.87 -22.10 6.91
N LEU A 795 29.60 -22.32 7.25
CA LEU A 795 28.92 -21.53 8.29
C LEU A 795 29.56 -21.78 9.67
N GLU A 796 29.96 -23.01 10.00
CA GLU A 796 30.69 -23.29 11.24
C GLU A 796 32.05 -22.58 11.28
N GLU A 797 32.83 -22.60 10.20
CA GLU A 797 34.09 -21.85 10.09
C GLU A 797 33.88 -20.33 10.29
N LEU A 798 32.84 -19.76 9.69
CA LEU A 798 32.48 -18.34 9.86
C LEU A 798 32.10 -18.02 11.31
N ILE A 799 31.32 -18.89 11.96
CA ILE A 799 30.92 -18.77 13.37
C ILE A 799 32.15 -18.83 14.29
N GLN A 800 33.06 -19.77 14.05
CA GLN A 800 34.29 -19.90 14.84
C GLN A 800 35.22 -18.70 14.64
N ALA A 801 35.35 -18.18 13.41
CA ALA A 801 36.13 -16.98 13.13
C ALA A 801 35.55 -15.72 13.81
N SER A 802 34.23 -15.62 13.93
CA SER A 802 33.55 -14.45 14.52
C SER A 802 33.69 -14.30 16.05
N LEU A 803 34.37 -15.23 16.71
CA LEU A 803 34.57 -15.20 18.16
C LEU A 803 35.77 -14.34 18.59
N ASP A 804 36.61 -13.88 17.66
CA ASP A 804 37.71 -12.95 17.94
C ASP A 804 37.21 -11.49 18.11
N GLU A 805 38.13 -10.54 18.33
CA GLU A 805 37.80 -9.12 18.50
C GLU A 805 37.91 -8.30 17.19
N ASN A 806 38.31 -8.92 16.08
CA ASN A 806 38.46 -8.30 14.77
C ASN A 806 37.28 -8.59 13.84
N HIS A 807 36.51 -9.64 14.15
CA HIS A 807 35.40 -10.15 13.35
C HIS A 807 34.06 -9.97 14.06
N VAL A 808 33.01 -9.76 13.27
CA VAL A 808 31.61 -9.85 13.68
C VAL A 808 30.86 -10.60 12.58
N LEU A 809 30.05 -11.59 12.95
CA LEU A 809 29.16 -12.29 12.03
C LEU A 809 27.72 -11.88 12.34
N LEU A 810 27.07 -11.28 11.37
CA LEU A 810 25.63 -11.02 11.37
C LEU A 810 24.92 -12.13 10.61
N LEU A 811 23.75 -12.55 11.09
CA LEU A 811 22.88 -13.53 10.46
C LEU A 811 21.55 -12.85 10.09
N HIS A 812 21.03 -13.16 8.90
CA HIS A 812 19.63 -12.93 8.55
C HIS A 812 18.96 -14.29 8.33
N PHE A 813 17.95 -14.59 9.15
CA PHE A 813 17.42 -15.94 9.33
C PHE A 813 15.89 -15.97 9.43
N ASP A 814 15.31 -17.13 9.11
CA ASP A 814 13.90 -17.40 9.30
C ASP A 814 13.57 -17.72 10.76
N ALA A 815 12.86 -16.79 11.38
CA ALA A 815 12.23 -16.98 12.68
C ALA A 815 11.37 -18.27 12.76
N GLY A 816 10.71 -18.66 11.67
CA GLY A 816 9.84 -19.84 11.65
C GLY A 816 10.57 -21.16 11.96
N HIS A 817 11.89 -21.22 11.78
CA HIS A 817 12.70 -22.42 11.91
C HIS A 817 13.43 -22.58 13.27
N LEU A 818 13.36 -21.61 14.18
CA LEU A 818 14.15 -21.61 15.42
C LEU A 818 13.31 -21.83 16.68
N LEU A 819 13.62 -22.87 17.46
CA LEU A 819 12.85 -23.29 18.65
C LEU A 819 13.49 -22.88 19.98
N VAL A 820 13.71 -21.59 20.20
CA VAL A 820 14.27 -21.08 21.46
C VAL A 820 13.33 -21.38 22.64
N ASN A 821 13.86 -22.09 23.64
CA ASN A 821 13.16 -22.53 24.86
C ASN A 821 11.87 -23.34 24.60
N GLY A 822 11.72 -23.95 23.42
CA GLY A 822 10.57 -24.79 23.08
C GLY A 822 9.26 -24.05 22.77
N ALA A 823 9.32 -22.75 22.43
CA ALA A 823 8.16 -21.95 22.05
C ALA A 823 8.41 -21.14 20.77
N SER A 824 7.37 -20.93 19.95
CA SER A 824 7.49 -20.27 18.64
C SER A 824 7.52 -18.74 18.71
N HIS A 825 8.74 -18.24 18.90
CA HIS A 825 9.25 -16.93 18.47
C HIS A 825 8.62 -15.64 19.02
N PRO A 826 9.38 -14.96 19.91
CA PRO A 826 9.26 -13.52 20.19
C PRO A 826 10.43 -12.64 19.68
N PHE A 827 11.50 -13.21 19.09
CA PHE A 827 12.67 -12.45 18.59
C PHE A 827 12.59 -12.13 17.09
N GLY A 828 13.47 -11.24 16.61
CA GLY A 828 13.51 -10.79 15.21
C GLY A 828 14.14 -11.78 14.23
N ALA A 829 14.30 -11.36 12.97
CA ALA A 829 14.96 -12.12 11.88
C ALA A 829 16.46 -11.75 11.69
N LEU A 830 17.00 -10.91 12.58
CA LEU A 830 18.35 -10.36 12.54
C LEU A 830 19.09 -10.68 13.83
N GLY A 831 20.35 -11.08 13.74
CA GLY A 831 21.16 -11.38 14.92
C GLY A 831 22.66 -11.28 14.70
N MET A 832 23.39 -11.08 15.79
CA MET A 832 24.85 -11.05 15.82
C MET A 832 25.37 -12.26 16.60
N VAL A 833 26.26 -13.06 16.02
CA VAL A 833 26.86 -14.20 16.73
C VAL A 833 27.77 -13.70 17.85
N VAL A 834 27.59 -14.26 19.05
CA VAL A 834 28.32 -13.88 20.28
C VAL A 834 28.97 -15.08 20.99
N GLY A 835 28.71 -16.30 20.54
CA GLY A 835 29.33 -17.50 21.10
C GLY A 835 28.99 -18.79 20.35
N TYR A 836 29.80 -19.82 20.56
CA TYR A 836 29.57 -21.17 20.07
C TYR A 836 30.05 -22.19 21.12
N ASP A 837 29.21 -23.18 21.44
CA ASP A 837 29.59 -24.32 22.27
C ASP A 837 29.70 -25.57 21.38
N ALA A 838 30.93 -25.87 20.96
CA ALA A 838 31.26 -27.04 20.14
C ALA A 838 31.01 -28.40 20.83
N LYS A 839 30.72 -28.45 22.15
CA LYS A 839 30.32 -29.69 22.84
C LYS A 839 28.81 -29.95 22.74
N LEU A 840 28.02 -28.88 22.66
CA LEU A 840 26.57 -28.92 22.50
C LEU A 840 26.14 -28.73 21.04
N GLY A 841 27.07 -28.38 20.14
CA GLY A 841 26.77 -28.00 18.76
C GLY A 841 25.86 -26.77 18.69
N SER A 842 25.96 -25.84 19.65
CA SER A 842 24.99 -24.76 19.82
C SER A 842 25.62 -23.38 19.62
N VAL A 843 24.95 -22.56 18.81
CA VAL A 843 25.34 -21.18 18.50
C VAL A 843 24.55 -20.24 19.42
N ARG A 844 25.22 -19.20 19.93
CA ARG A 844 24.58 -18.12 20.69
C ARG A 844 24.59 -16.83 19.88
N VAL A 845 23.42 -16.20 19.82
CA VAL A 845 23.15 -15.03 18.96
C VAL A 845 22.47 -13.95 19.80
N ALA A 846 22.95 -12.71 19.68
CA ALA A 846 22.31 -11.52 20.23
C ALA A 846 21.29 -10.95 19.23
N ASP A 847 20.10 -10.58 19.69
CA ASP A 847 18.98 -10.11 18.87
C ASP A 847 18.94 -8.57 18.77
N ALA A 848 18.20 -8.07 17.76
CA ALA A 848 17.88 -6.65 17.59
C ALA A 848 16.67 -6.19 18.42
N ASN A 849 15.80 -7.11 18.89
CA ASN A 849 14.61 -6.77 19.70
C ASN A 849 15.00 -6.38 21.15
N PRO A 850 14.50 -5.26 21.71
CA PRO A 850 14.65 -4.98 23.14
C PRO A 850 13.88 -5.94 24.04
N ASN A 851 12.70 -6.39 23.60
CA ASN A 851 11.63 -6.84 24.48
C ASN A 851 11.12 -8.23 24.14
N SER A 852 11.58 -9.20 24.91
CA SER A 852 10.74 -10.31 25.37
C SER A 852 11.26 -10.83 26.70
N PHE A 853 12.36 -11.61 26.72
CA PHE A 853 12.92 -12.15 27.96
C PHE A 853 14.44 -12.25 28.02
N LEU A 854 15.14 -12.35 26.89
CA LEU A 854 16.61 -12.47 26.81
C LEU A 854 17.13 -11.67 25.62
N ARG A 855 18.28 -11.00 25.76
CA ARG A 855 18.99 -10.32 24.65
C ARG A 855 19.83 -11.27 23.80
N GLU A 856 20.18 -12.42 24.36
CA GLU A 856 20.91 -13.50 23.72
C GLU A 856 20.05 -14.77 23.76
N TRP A 857 19.92 -15.45 22.64
CA TRP A 857 19.30 -16.76 22.54
C TRP A 857 20.31 -17.80 22.05
N SER A 858 19.96 -19.09 22.11
CA SER A 858 20.82 -20.17 21.62
C SER A 858 19.99 -21.25 20.96
N ALA A 859 20.53 -21.80 19.87
CA ALA A 859 19.92 -22.88 19.08
C ALA A 859 21.02 -23.86 18.61
N PRO A 860 20.67 -25.08 18.16
CA PRO A 860 21.59 -25.97 17.48
C PRO A 860 22.11 -25.38 16.15
N LEU A 861 23.36 -25.69 15.80
CA LEU A 861 24.00 -25.23 14.57
C LEU A 861 23.23 -25.63 13.30
N LEU A 862 22.56 -26.79 13.31
CA LEU A 862 21.75 -27.24 12.18
C LEU A 862 20.48 -26.39 12.00
N GLU A 863 19.75 -26.08 13.09
CA GLU A 863 18.59 -25.18 13.04
C GLU A 863 19.02 -23.77 12.57
N VAL A 864 20.16 -23.27 13.05
CA VAL A 864 20.73 -22.00 12.60
C VAL A 864 21.10 -22.05 11.11
N PHE A 865 21.72 -23.12 10.63
CA PHE A 865 22.02 -23.31 9.21
C PHE A 865 20.75 -23.33 8.35
N GLU A 866 19.77 -24.16 8.68
CA GLU A 866 18.51 -24.26 7.94
C GLU A 866 17.74 -22.93 7.93
N SER A 867 17.75 -22.19 9.06
CA SER A 867 17.09 -20.88 9.15
C SER A 867 17.73 -19.80 8.27
N VAL A 868 19.04 -19.87 7.96
CA VAL A 868 19.70 -18.90 7.06
C VAL A 868 19.59 -19.26 5.57
N LEU A 869 18.86 -20.33 5.19
CA LEU A 869 18.62 -20.70 3.80
C LEU A 869 17.35 -20.06 3.22
N ASP A 870 17.38 -19.74 1.92
CA ASP A 870 16.23 -19.28 1.16
C ASP A 870 15.34 -20.44 0.70
N ASN A 871 14.03 -20.30 0.96
CA ASN A 871 13.01 -21.25 0.50
C ASN A 871 12.54 -20.92 -0.94
N GLU A 872 11.68 -21.74 -1.52
CA GLU A 872 11.24 -21.57 -2.91
C GLU A 872 10.55 -20.22 -3.20
N VAL A 873 9.94 -19.61 -2.17
CA VAL A 873 9.29 -18.29 -2.27
C VAL A 873 10.32 -17.15 -2.17
N THR A 874 11.37 -17.30 -1.36
CA THR A 874 12.38 -16.24 -1.13
C THR A 874 13.64 -16.33 -1.99
N ARG A 875 13.92 -17.48 -2.63
CA ARG A 875 15.11 -17.73 -3.46
C ARG A 875 15.31 -16.75 -4.62
N LYS A 876 14.26 -16.02 -5.04
CA LYS A 876 14.36 -14.95 -6.05
C LYS A 876 14.98 -13.64 -5.53
N HIS A 877 15.16 -13.49 -4.21
CA HIS A 877 15.48 -12.22 -3.58
C HIS A 877 16.60 -12.28 -2.53
N ARG A 878 17.47 -13.31 -2.60
CA ARG A 878 18.68 -13.49 -1.76
C ARG A 878 18.50 -13.26 -0.25
N THR A 879 17.29 -13.47 0.27
CA THR A 879 16.86 -12.75 1.48
C THR A 879 17.69 -13.09 2.72
N ARG A 880 18.30 -14.27 2.78
CA ARG A 880 18.94 -14.84 3.99
C ARG A 880 20.40 -15.22 3.76
N GLY A 881 21.10 -15.40 4.88
CA GLY A 881 22.50 -15.78 4.92
C GLY A 881 23.25 -15.08 6.05
N ALA A 882 24.52 -14.79 5.82
CA ALA A 882 25.38 -14.14 6.80
C ALA A 882 26.28 -13.04 6.21
N LEU A 883 26.57 -12.01 7.01
CA LEU A 883 27.59 -11.00 6.72
C LEU A 883 28.75 -11.15 7.70
N LEU A 884 29.94 -11.47 7.19
CA LEU A 884 31.18 -11.37 7.95
C LEU A 884 31.73 -9.94 7.83
N VAL A 885 32.09 -9.35 8.97
CA VAL A 885 32.61 -7.98 9.08
C VAL A 885 33.97 -8.05 9.76
N SER A 886 35.04 -7.70 9.04
CA SER A 886 36.44 -7.90 9.47
C SER A 886 37.22 -6.58 9.56
N ARG A 887 38.01 -6.37 10.61
CA ARG A 887 39.05 -5.33 10.63
C ARG A 887 40.16 -5.64 9.64
N ILE A 888 40.48 -4.68 8.77
CA ILE A 888 41.56 -4.78 7.77
C ILE A 888 42.91 -4.61 8.46
N ALA A 889 43.71 -5.69 8.44
CA ALA A 889 45.07 -5.70 8.98
C ALA A 889 45.95 -4.61 8.37
N ALA A 890 46.92 -4.09 9.15
CA ALA A 890 47.76 -2.97 8.73
C ALA A 890 48.56 -3.23 7.44
N THR A 891 48.89 -4.48 7.13
CA THR A 891 49.50 -4.91 5.87
C THR A 891 48.51 -4.88 4.69
N GLY A 892 47.24 -5.20 4.93
CA GLY A 892 46.17 -5.12 3.92
C GLY A 892 45.87 -3.69 3.48
N ARG A 893 46.11 -2.69 4.34
CA ARG A 893 45.98 -1.26 4.00
C ARG A 893 46.92 -0.79 2.88
N ALA A 894 47.96 -1.57 2.56
CA ALA A 894 48.85 -1.29 1.42
C ALA A 894 48.28 -1.74 0.07
N ALA A 895 47.24 -2.59 0.06
CA ALA A 895 46.44 -2.85 -1.14
C ALA A 895 45.54 -1.63 -1.42
N GLY A 896 46.11 -0.62 -2.07
CA GLY A 896 45.41 0.62 -2.42
C GLY A 896 44.12 0.36 -3.21
N ARG A 897 43.11 1.23 -3.00
CA ARG A 897 41.74 1.09 -3.52
C ARG A 897 41.71 0.57 -4.97
N ALA A 898 40.76 -0.32 -5.26
CA ALA A 898 40.52 -0.82 -6.60
C ALA A 898 40.32 0.34 -7.60
N PHE A 899 39.60 1.38 -7.18
CA PHE A 899 39.34 2.61 -7.92
C PHE A 899 39.82 3.83 -7.12
N ALA A 900 40.54 4.73 -7.77
CA ALA A 900 40.85 6.05 -7.21
C ALA A 900 39.61 6.96 -7.28
N PRO A 901 39.50 8.02 -6.44
CA PRO A 901 38.37 8.96 -6.51
C PRO A 901 38.24 9.69 -7.86
N SER A 902 39.32 9.81 -8.63
CA SER A 902 39.33 10.34 -10.00
C SER A 902 38.81 9.36 -11.05
N CYS A 903 38.62 8.10 -10.68
CA CYS A 903 38.22 6.99 -11.55
C CYS A 903 36.79 6.51 -11.26
N SER A 904 36.04 7.28 -10.45
CA SER A 904 34.72 6.91 -9.91
C SER A 904 33.81 8.13 -9.95
N ARG A 905 32.60 7.97 -10.47
CA ARG A 905 31.58 9.03 -10.48
C ARG A 905 31.08 9.30 -9.05
N PRO A 906 31.20 10.52 -8.51
CA PRO A 906 30.63 10.85 -7.20
C PRO A 906 29.12 11.08 -7.32
N PHE A 907 28.31 10.24 -6.67
CA PHE A 907 26.86 10.41 -6.59
C PHE A 907 26.33 10.06 -5.19
N ARG A 908 25.24 10.73 -4.80
CA ARG A 908 24.63 10.66 -3.47
C ARG A 908 23.34 9.85 -3.55
N LEU A 909 23.34 8.64 -2.98
CA LEU A 909 22.22 7.69 -3.05
C LEU A 909 20.94 8.24 -2.40
N GLU A 910 21.06 9.19 -1.47
CA GLU A 910 19.91 9.90 -0.90
C GLU A 910 19.19 10.86 -1.87
N LEU A 911 19.75 11.09 -3.06
CA LEU A 911 19.11 11.87 -4.12
C LEU A 911 18.37 10.97 -5.13
N LEU A 912 18.30 9.65 -4.90
CA LEU A 912 17.52 8.75 -5.74
C LEU A 912 16.01 9.00 -5.55
N PRO A 913 15.26 9.30 -6.62
CA PRO A 913 13.82 9.58 -6.59
C PRO A 913 13.00 8.28 -6.56
N VAL A 914 13.46 7.26 -5.84
CA VAL A 914 12.78 5.98 -5.68
C VAL A 914 11.82 6.08 -4.49
N LEU A 915 10.59 5.58 -4.65
CA LEU A 915 9.57 5.65 -3.59
C LEU A 915 10.06 5.03 -2.28
N ASN A 916 10.77 3.90 -2.36
CA ASN A 916 11.60 3.39 -1.28
C ASN A 916 12.86 2.74 -1.86
N VAL A 917 14.03 3.17 -1.40
CA VAL A 917 15.35 2.71 -1.90
C VAL A 917 15.67 1.24 -1.57
N PHE A 918 14.89 0.60 -0.69
CA PHE A 918 15.07 -0.79 -0.27
C PHE A 918 13.86 -1.69 -0.55
N LEU A 919 12.84 -1.21 -1.27
CA LEU A 919 11.81 -2.07 -1.84
C LEU A 919 12.20 -2.41 -3.29
N VAL A 920 11.95 -3.66 -3.69
CA VAL A 920 12.23 -4.14 -5.05
C VAL A 920 11.34 -3.39 -6.03
N SER A 921 11.93 -2.58 -6.92
CA SER A 921 11.23 -2.23 -8.16
C SER A 921 11.07 -3.53 -8.97
N PRO A 922 9.87 -3.88 -9.43
CA PRO A 922 9.67 -5.02 -10.32
C PRO A 922 10.13 -4.71 -11.76
N SER A 923 11.03 -3.74 -11.91
CA SER A 923 11.90 -3.60 -13.06
C SER A 923 13.24 -3.00 -12.65
N PRO A 924 14.34 -3.78 -12.66
CA PRO A 924 15.68 -3.19 -12.57
C PRO A 924 15.92 -2.25 -13.76
N HIS A 925 15.23 -2.44 -14.89
CA HIS A 925 15.30 -1.55 -16.05
C HIS A 925 14.80 -0.13 -15.75
N PHE A 926 13.59 0.04 -15.20
CA PHE A 926 13.08 1.38 -14.86
C PHE A 926 13.84 2.01 -13.68
N GLN A 927 14.32 1.21 -12.72
CA GLN A 927 15.18 1.68 -11.64
C GLN A 927 16.56 2.14 -12.16
N GLY A 928 17.20 1.39 -13.06
CA GLY A 928 18.44 1.79 -13.73
C GLY A 928 18.30 3.05 -14.59
N MET A 929 17.17 3.21 -15.31
CA MET A 929 16.87 4.44 -16.05
C MET A 929 16.70 5.65 -15.11
N SER A 930 16.02 5.47 -13.96
CA SER A 930 15.95 6.48 -12.90
C SER A 930 17.33 6.85 -12.34
N PHE A 931 18.23 5.88 -12.18
CA PHE A 931 19.61 6.12 -11.73
C PHE A 931 20.41 6.91 -12.76
N ALA A 932 20.29 6.58 -14.06
CA ALA A 932 20.99 7.29 -15.12
C ALA A 932 20.55 8.76 -15.23
N PHE A 933 19.24 9.04 -15.18
CA PHE A 933 18.75 10.41 -15.10
C PHE A 933 19.26 11.13 -13.84
N SER A 934 19.22 10.47 -12.68
CA SER A 934 19.66 11.05 -11.40
C SER A 934 21.15 11.39 -11.42
N GLN A 935 21.99 10.54 -12.04
CA GLN A 935 23.41 10.79 -12.24
C GLN A 935 23.71 11.96 -13.20
N LEU A 936 22.79 12.31 -14.09
CA LEU A 936 22.84 13.53 -14.91
C LEU A 936 22.26 14.77 -14.21
N GLY A 937 21.72 14.62 -12.98
CA GLY A 937 21.10 15.70 -12.19
C GLY A 937 19.57 15.84 -12.39
N TYR A 938 18.92 14.86 -13.01
CA TYR A 938 17.49 14.86 -13.29
C TYR A 938 16.78 13.77 -12.50
N TYR A 939 15.98 14.16 -11.52
CA TYR A 939 15.38 13.23 -10.57
C TYR A 939 13.94 12.88 -10.98
N TYR A 940 13.77 11.70 -11.59
CA TYR A 940 12.48 11.10 -11.98
C TYR A 940 12.34 9.68 -11.42
N SER A 941 11.20 9.34 -10.84
CA SER A 941 10.99 8.01 -10.25
C SER A 941 10.85 6.90 -11.31
N PRO A 942 11.11 5.61 -10.97
CA PRO A 942 10.85 4.50 -11.89
C PRO A 942 9.40 4.47 -12.38
N GLU A 943 8.46 4.70 -11.46
CA GLU A 943 7.03 4.88 -11.71
C GLU A 943 6.76 6.05 -12.67
N GLU A 944 7.32 7.23 -12.42
CA GLU A 944 7.15 8.42 -13.25
C GLU A 944 7.66 8.17 -14.68
N ILE A 945 8.85 7.59 -14.84
CA ILE A 945 9.42 7.26 -16.16
C ILE A 945 8.51 6.27 -16.91
N PHE A 946 8.02 5.23 -16.22
CA PHE A 946 7.11 4.24 -16.80
C PHE A 946 5.78 4.84 -17.22
N TYR A 947 5.13 5.63 -16.36
CA TYR A 947 3.81 6.22 -16.60
C TYR A 947 3.84 7.35 -17.64
N GLU A 948 4.90 8.16 -17.69
CA GLU A 948 5.01 9.30 -18.62
C GLU A 948 5.52 8.91 -20.02
N ALA A 949 6.48 7.97 -20.13
CA ALA A 949 6.88 7.42 -21.43
C ALA A 949 5.67 6.84 -22.17
N TYR A 950 4.83 6.14 -21.41
CA TYR A 950 3.59 5.51 -21.85
C TYR A 950 2.52 6.51 -22.32
N LEU A 951 2.32 7.64 -21.63
CA LEU A 951 1.42 8.69 -22.10
C LEU A 951 1.87 9.28 -23.46
N LYS A 952 3.14 9.09 -23.85
CA LYS A 952 3.74 9.64 -25.07
C LYS A 952 3.90 8.68 -26.25
N THR A 953 3.66 7.38 -26.10
CA THR A 953 3.55 6.46 -27.25
C THR A 953 2.21 6.59 -28.00
N MET A 954 1.31 7.46 -27.51
CA MET A 954 -0.13 7.43 -27.78
C MET A 954 -0.68 8.81 -28.21
N ASP A 955 0.08 9.51 -29.06
CA ASP A 955 -0.26 10.84 -29.57
C ASP A 955 -1.62 10.90 -30.31
N ASP A 956 -2.17 12.12 -30.42
CA ASP A 956 -3.40 12.53 -31.13
C ASP A 956 -4.80 12.10 -30.61
N GLN A 957 -4.95 11.17 -29.65
CA GLN A 957 -6.27 10.87 -29.04
C GLN A 957 -6.61 11.75 -27.79
N ARG A 958 -6.64 13.07 -28.03
CA ARG A 958 -7.36 14.13 -27.26
C ARG A 958 -6.98 14.39 -25.79
N ARG A 959 -6.11 15.40 -25.59
CA ARG A 959 -5.89 16.14 -24.32
C ARG A 959 -7.16 16.87 -23.80
N ARG A 960 -8.10 16.19 -23.13
CA ARG A 960 -9.18 16.82 -22.34
C ARG A 960 -9.61 15.99 -21.11
N GLY A 961 -9.20 16.43 -19.93
CA GLY A 961 -9.88 16.18 -18.64
C GLY A 961 -9.72 14.80 -17.99
N SER A 962 -9.32 13.77 -18.71
CA SER A 962 -9.08 12.42 -18.16
C SER A 962 -8.33 11.55 -19.17
N GLN A 963 -7.14 11.06 -18.83
CA GLN A 963 -6.34 10.19 -19.71
C GLN A 963 -5.62 9.10 -18.92
N ALA A 964 -6.37 8.06 -18.56
CA ALA A 964 -5.82 6.74 -18.26
C ALA A 964 -6.08 5.79 -19.45
N PHE A 965 -5.25 4.75 -19.53
CA PHE A 965 -5.40 3.55 -20.41
C PHE A 965 -5.15 3.77 -21.90
N ALA A 966 -3.86 3.65 -22.23
CA ALA A 966 -3.29 3.64 -23.56
C ALA A 966 -2.47 2.35 -23.87
N TRP A 967 -2.50 1.32 -23.00
CA TRP A 967 -1.91 -0.02 -23.26
C TRP A 967 -2.84 -0.88 -24.16
N ARG A 968 -3.53 -0.24 -25.11
CA ARG A 968 -4.57 -0.90 -25.92
C ARG A 968 -4.00 -1.81 -27.00
N ASP A 969 -2.84 -1.43 -27.55
CA ASP A 969 -2.27 -1.99 -28.78
C ASP A 969 -0.82 -2.50 -28.64
N VAL A 970 -0.29 -2.62 -27.41
CA VAL A 970 1.05 -3.18 -27.13
C VAL A 970 0.95 -4.27 -26.06
N GLU A 971 1.51 -5.45 -26.33
CA GLU A 971 1.40 -6.66 -25.49
C GLU A 971 2.48 -6.74 -24.39
N VAL A 972 2.54 -5.74 -23.50
CA VAL A 972 3.30 -5.85 -22.25
C VAL A 972 2.34 -6.09 -21.10
N SER A 973 2.25 -7.35 -20.65
CA SER A 973 1.72 -7.70 -19.32
C SER A 973 2.72 -7.26 -18.24
N LEU A 974 2.24 -6.97 -17.03
CA LEU A 974 3.12 -6.66 -15.89
C LEU A 974 4.11 -7.80 -15.57
N SER A 975 3.81 -9.04 -15.96
CA SER A 975 4.73 -10.20 -15.86
C SER A 975 6.00 -10.07 -16.73
N ILE A 976 5.95 -9.29 -17.81
CA ILE A 976 7.01 -9.21 -18.84
C ILE A 976 8.13 -8.24 -18.43
N ILE A 977 7.88 -7.35 -17.47
CA ILE A 977 8.69 -6.17 -17.13
C ILE A 977 10.09 -6.51 -16.57
N ASN A 978 10.34 -7.77 -16.17
CA ASN A 978 11.67 -8.30 -15.84
C ASN A 978 12.28 -9.22 -16.91
N LYS A 979 11.47 -9.76 -17.85
CA LYS A 979 11.87 -10.92 -18.67
C LYS A 979 12.17 -10.62 -20.13
N LYS A 980 11.72 -9.49 -20.69
CA LYS A 980 11.88 -9.18 -22.14
C LYS A 980 12.31 -7.75 -22.46
N ILE A 981 12.69 -6.94 -21.47
CA ILE A 981 13.23 -5.61 -21.74
C ILE A 981 14.67 -5.74 -22.26
N ASP A 982 14.99 -5.01 -23.33
CA ASP A 982 16.32 -4.91 -23.92
C ASP A 982 16.81 -3.45 -23.93
N ALA A 983 18.05 -3.24 -24.41
CA ALA A 983 18.63 -1.91 -24.55
C ALA A 983 17.80 -0.99 -25.46
N SER A 984 17.20 -1.54 -26.51
CA SER A 984 16.34 -0.83 -27.48
C SER A 984 15.09 -0.25 -26.81
N PHE A 985 14.37 -1.08 -26.05
CA PHE A 985 13.17 -0.67 -25.32
C PHE A 985 13.49 0.36 -24.24
N MET A 986 14.60 0.19 -23.50
CA MET A 986 15.07 1.21 -22.53
C MET A 986 15.31 2.57 -23.20
N ALA A 987 16.04 2.57 -24.32
CA ALA A 987 16.33 3.79 -25.07
C ALA A 987 15.08 4.40 -25.71
N GLU A 988 14.09 3.61 -26.12
CA GLU A 988 12.79 4.13 -26.61
C GLU A 988 11.95 4.71 -25.47
N GLY A 989 11.78 3.99 -24.35
CA GLY A 989 11.06 4.48 -23.18
C GLY A 989 11.61 5.81 -22.67
N CYS A 990 12.94 5.94 -22.57
CA CYS A 990 13.56 7.21 -22.20
C CYS A 990 13.34 8.33 -23.21
N ARG A 991 13.38 8.05 -24.52
CA ARG A 991 13.07 9.06 -25.55
C ARG A 991 11.61 9.52 -25.44
N LYS A 992 10.66 8.58 -25.29
CA LYS A 992 9.24 8.89 -25.12
C LYS A 992 8.93 9.67 -23.85
N PHE A 993 9.61 9.34 -22.74
CA PHE A 993 9.56 10.11 -21.51
C PHE A 993 10.00 11.57 -21.71
N LEU A 994 11.16 11.76 -22.35
CA LEU A 994 11.70 13.10 -22.62
C LEU A 994 10.81 13.89 -23.61
N GLU A 995 10.18 13.22 -24.57
CA GLU A 995 9.16 13.82 -25.45
C GLU A 995 7.92 14.30 -24.69
N SER A 996 7.57 13.74 -23.52
CA SER A 996 6.40 14.18 -22.74
C SER A 996 6.69 15.52 -22.07
N ARG A 997 7.84 15.62 -21.42
CA ARG A 997 8.26 16.80 -20.65
C ARG A 997 8.72 17.96 -21.54
N ASN A 998 9.41 17.68 -22.65
CA ASN A 998 9.83 18.73 -23.59
C ASN A 998 8.65 19.42 -24.32
N ALA A 999 7.50 18.75 -24.46
CA ALA A 999 6.30 19.34 -25.05
C ALA A 999 5.71 20.54 -24.28
N HIS A 1000 6.23 20.81 -23.06
CA HIS A 1000 5.83 21.93 -22.21
C HIS A 1000 6.99 22.88 -21.83
N GLN A 1001 8.21 22.67 -22.36
CA GLN A 1001 9.40 23.46 -22.01
C GLN A 1001 10.14 23.96 -23.26
N SER A 1002 9.64 25.04 -23.88
CA SER A 1002 10.24 25.65 -25.08
C SER A 1002 11.48 26.52 -24.84
N ASN A 1003 12.01 26.56 -23.61
CA ASN A 1003 13.05 27.52 -23.16
C ASN A 1003 14.30 26.87 -22.52
N THR A 1004 14.41 25.54 -22.45
CA THR A 1004 15.58 24.85 -21.91
C THR A 1004 16.72 24.82 -22.94
N GLN A 1005 17.92 25.28 -22.56
CA GLN A 1005 19.10 25.31 -23.45
C GLN A 1005 19.81 23.96 -23.57
N GLU A 1006 19.52 23.02 -22.68
CA GLU A 1006 20.12 21.69 -22.61
C GLU A 1006 19.02 20.63 -22.61
N THR A 1007 19.27 19.52 -23.29
CA THR A 1007 18.40 18.34 -23.35
C THR A 1007 19.22 17.08 -23.15
N ILE A 1008 18.54 15.93 -22.98
CA ILE A 1008 19.19 14.62 -22.88
C ILE A 1008 18.93 13.85 -24.18
N SER A 1009 19.99 13.36 -24.80
CA SER A 1009 19.93 12.32 -25.83
C SER A 1009 20.17 10.96 -25.18
N VAL A 1010 19.37 9.97 -25.55
CA VAL A 1010 19.54 8.57 -25.12
C VAL A 1010 19.64 7.70 -26.38
N GLN A 1011 20.69 6.87 -26.45
CA GLN A 1011 20.99 6.02 -27.60
C GLN A 1011 21.48 4.64 -27.17
N VAL A 1012 21.09 3.61 -27.92
CA VAL A 1012 21.71 2.28 -27.87
C VAL A 1012 23.08 2.38 -28.54
N LEU A 1013 24.04 1.61 -28.06
CA LEU A 1013 25.33 1.43 -28.75
C LEU A 1013 25.31 0.06 -29.45
N GLU A 1014 25.31 0.08 -30.79
CA GLU A 1014 25.10 -1.12 -31.62
C GLU A 1014 26.41 -1.69 -32.17
N ASP A 1015 27.35 -0.83 -32.57
CA ASP A 1015 28.69 -1.19 -33.05
C ASP A 1015 29.72 -0.46 -32.17
N ILE A 1016 30.29 -1.15 -31.16
CA ILE A 1016 31.41 -0.63 -30.34
C ILE A 1016 32.65 -1.48 -30.63
N ASP A 1017 33.78 -0.85 -30.94
CA ASP A 1017 35.06 -1.57 -30.88
C ASP A 1017 35.45 -1.83 -29.42
N VAL A 1018 35.43 -3.11 -29.04
CA VAL A 1018 35.73 -3.54 -27.66
C VAL A 1018 37.19 -3.26 -27.29
N ASP A 1019 38.12 -3.29 -28.23
CA ASP A 1019 39.55 -3.10 -27.96
C ASP A 1019 39.95 -1.61 -28.00
N GLU A 1020 39.45 -0.83 -28.98
CA GLU A 1020 39.80 0.59 -29.15
C GLU A 1020 38.82 1.59 -28.48
N GLU A 1021 37.51 1.42 -28.62
CA GLU A 1021 36.52 2.45 -28.22
C GLU A 1021 35.99 2.28 -26.78
N LEU A 1022 35.84 1.04 -26.30
CA LEU A 1022 35.22 0.77 -24.99
C LEU A 1022 35.98 1.40 -23.81
N ASP A 1023 37.31 1.50 -23.88
CA ASP A 1023 38.11 2.18 -22.85
C ASP A 1023 37.79 3.69 -22.78
N GLU A 1024 37.67 4.38 -23.92
CA GLU A 1024 37.30 5.81 -23.96
C GLU A 1024 35.85 6.02 -23.47
N LEU A 1025 34.94 5.10 -23.80
CA LEU A 1025 33.54 5.11 -23.36
C LEU A 1025 33.42 4.97 -21.82
N LEU A 1026 34.21 4.06 -21.22
CA LEU A 1026 34.25 3.82 -19.77
C LEU A 1026 34.93 4.97 -19.02
N GLU A 1027 36.02 5.54 -19.56
CA GLU A 1027 36.63 6.76 -19.00
C GLU A 1027 35.66 7.95 -19.08
N THR A 1028 35.02 8.16 -20.23
CA THR A 1028 34.07 9.28 -20.43
C THR A 1028 32.87 9.21 -19.50
N SER A 1029 32.26 8.03 -19.31
CA SER A 1029 31.06 7.86 -18.47
C SER A 1029 31.34 7.93 -16.96
N THR A 1030 32.58 7.65 -16.54
CA THR A 1030 32.99 7.71 -15.13
C THR A 1030 33.61 9.06 -14.72
N GLN A 1031 34.24 9.78 -15.66
CA GLN A 1031 34.91 11.06 -15.41
C GLN A 1031 34.07 12.29 -15.80
N SER A 1032 33.15 12.19 -16.77
CA SER A 1032 32.29 13.31 -17.19
C SER A 1032 30.96 13.35 -16.43
N ALA A 1033 30.52 14.55 -16.07
CA ALA A 1033 29.17 14.77 -15.56
C ALA A 1033 28.09 14.61 -16.64
N ASP A 1034 28.43 14.77 -17.92
CA ASP A 1034 27.47 14.90 -19.02
C ASP A 1034 27.09 13.58 -19.70
N THR A 1035 27.82 12.50 -19.45
CA THR A 1035 27.59 11.17 -20.03
C THR A 1035 27.38 10.15 -18.92
N VAL A 1036 26.38 9.27 -19.07
CA VAL A 1036 26.18 8.07 -18.23
C VAL A 1036 26.02 6.86 -19.14
N LEU A 1037 26.49 5.70 -18.69
CA LEU A 1037 26.38 4.42 -19.40
C LEU A 1037 25.63 3.41 -18.54
N LEU A 1038 24.50 2.92 -19.05
CA LEU A 1038 23.81 1.73 -18.54
C LEU A 1038 24.23 0.50 -19.34
N LEU A 1039 24.26 -0.63 -18.66
CA LEU A 1039 24.44 -1.96 -19.21
C LEU A 1039 23.22 -2.80 -18.83
N ASN A 1040 22.49 -3.32 -19.82
CA ASN A 1040 21.54 -4.42 -19.65
C ASN A 1040 22.33 -5.74 -19.77
N TYR A 1041 22.18 -6.64 -18.80
CA TYR A 1041 23.01 -7.84 -18.69
C TYR A 1041 22.22 -9.08 -18.24
N ASP A 1042 22.74 -10.26 -18.57
CA ASP A 1042 22.14 -11.54 -18.19
C ASP A 1042 22.51 -11.95 -16.75
N VAL A 1043 21.50 -12.18 -15.92
CA VAL A 1043 21.67 -12.51 -14.49
C VAL A 1043 22.22 -13.91 -14.28
N LEU A 1044 21.87 -14.87 -15.15
CA LEU A 1044 22.34 -16.25 -15.05
C LEU A 1044 23.84 -16.34 -15.39
N ARG A 1045 24.29 -15.63 -16.43
CA ARG A 1045 25.72 -15.51 -16.79
C ARG A 1045 26.53 -14.84 -15.68
N THR A 1046 25.99 -13.78 -15.08
CA THR A 1046 26.73 -12.90 -14.15
C THR A 1046 26.74 -13.41 -12.71
N HIS A 1047 25.60 -13.88 -12.22
CA HIS A 1047 25.39 -14.20 -10.80
C HIS A 1047 25.06 -15.68 -10.56
N GLN A 1048 24.99 -16.51 -11.61
CA GLN A 1048 24.63 -17.93 -11.58
C GLN A 1048 23.24 -18.22 -10.98
N LEU A 1049 22.31 -17.26 -11.08
CA LEU A 1049 20.94 -17.39 -10.57
C LEU A 1049 19.95 -17.70 -11.71
N PRO A 1050 19.20 -18.81 -11.63
CA PRO A 1050 18.20 -19.16 -12.63
C PRO A 1050 16.91 -18.33 -12.47
N ASN A 1051 16.14 -18.23 -13.56
CA ASN A 1051 14.76 -17.70 -13.61
C ASN A 1051 14.56 -16.20 -13.28
N LEU A 1052 15.62 -15.42 -13.09
CA LEU A 1052 15.53 -13.96 -12.89
C LEU A 1052 15.51 -13.16 -14.20
N GLY A 1053 16.22 -13.61 -15.25
CA GLY A 1053 16.22 -12.99 -16.57
C GLY A 1053 17.33 -11.95 -16.74
N ARG A 1054 16.96 -10.72 -17.14
CA ARG A 1054 17.90 -9.62 -17.40
C ARG A 1054 17.78 -8.53 -16.33
N SER A 1055 18.90 -7.95 -15.94
CA SER A 1055 18.97 -6.80 -15.01
C SER A 1055 19.76 -5.66 -15.65
N VAL A 1056 19.81 -4.50 -14.98
CA VAL A 1056 20.49 -3.30 -15.44
C VAL A 1056 21.42 -2.74 -14.38
N ALA A 1057 22.65 -2.45 -14.78
CA ALA A 1057 23.62 -1.76 -13.93
C ALA A 1057 24.13 -0.47 -14.59
N THR A 1058 24.47 0.52 -13.77
CA THR A 1058 25.12 1.76 -14.19
C THR A 1058 26.63 1.66 -14.03
N VAL A 1059 27.41 2.04 -15.03
CA VAL A 1059 28.86 2.13 -14.90
C VAL A 1059 29.21 3.27 -13.94
N LYS A 1060 29.90 2.94 -12.85
CA LYS A 1060 30.16 3.87 -11.74
C LYS A 1060 31.64 4.15 -11.53
N SER A 1061 32.52 3.17 -11.73
CA SER A 1061 33.98 3.37 -11.72
C SER A 1061 34.67 2.54 -12.79
N TYR A 1062 35.80 3.01 -13.31
CA TYR A 1062 36.64 2.26 -14.26
C TYR A 1062 38.12 2.46 -13.96
N ASN A 1063 38.90 1.38 -13.91
CA ASN A 1063 40.34 1.40 -13.73
C ASN A 1063 41.03 0.74 -14.93
N LYS A 1064 41.55 1.58 -15.83
CA LYS A 1064 42.25 1.20 -17.06
C LYS A 1064 43.55 0.42 -16.84
N GLU A 1065 44.28 0.71 -15.76
CA GLU A 1065 45.52 -0.02 -15.41
C GLU A 1065 45.24 -1.46 -14.98
N LYS A 1066 44.13 -1.68 -14.27
CA LYS A 1066 43.72 -2.99 -13.75
C LYS A 1066 42.69 -3.71 -14.63
N GLN A 1067 42.17 -3.04 -15.66
CA GLN A 1067 41.03 -3.44 -16.49
C GLN A 1067 39.83 -3.93 -15.65
N LEU A 1068 39.51 -3.16 -14.60
CA LEU A 1068 38.39 -3.40 -13.68
C LEU A 1068 37.30 -2.34 -13.86
N VAL A 1069 36.05 -2.75 -13.68
CA VAL A 1069 34.85 -1.90 -13.75
C VAL A 1069 34.04 -2.09 -12.46
N GLU A 1070 33.62 -1.01 -11.83
CA GLU A 1070 32.63 -1.04 -10.73
C GLU A 1070 31.26 -0.67 -11.31
N LEU A 1071 30.33 -1.60 -11.15
CA LEU A 1071 28.94 -1.48 -11.56
C LEU A 1071 28.08 -1.13 -10.35
N TRP A 1072 27.09 -0.26 -10.55
CA TRP A 1072 26.01 -0.01 -9.62
C TRP A 1072 24.74 -0.68 -10.13
N ASP A 1073 24.34 -1.74 -9.43
CA ASP A 1073 23.16 -2.52 -9.79
C ASP A 1073 21.88 -1.73 -9.56
N ALA A 1074 20.83 -1.99 -10.33
CA ALA A 1074 19.49 -1.50 -10.04
C ALA A 1074 18.74 -2.39 -9.04
N GLU A 1075 18.98 -3.70 -9.02
CA GLU A 1075 18.26 -4.66 -8.17
C GLU A 1075 18.94 -4.86 -6.81
N TYR A 1076 19.00 -3.78 -6.02
CA TYR A 1076 19.74 -3.72 -4.74
C TYR A 1076 19.44 -4.86 -3.75
N ALA A 1077 18.23 -5.42 -3.76
CA ALA A 1077 17.84 -6.51 -2.86
C ALA A 1077 18.31 -7.91 -3.34
N VAL A 1078 18.78 -8.05 -4.58
CA VAL A 1078 19.17 -9.34 -5.17
C VAL A 1078 20.67 -9.40 -5.50
N PHE A 1079 21.28 -8.26 -5.82
CA PHE A 1079 22.70 -8.18 -6.19
C PHE A 1079 23.51 -7.21 -5.31
N GLY A 1080 22.84 -6.44 -4.44
CA GLY A 1080 23.46 -5.38 -3.64
C GLY A 1080 23.70 -4.09 -4.42
N LEU A 1081 24.23 -3.07 -3.74
CA LEU A 1081 24.50 -1.74 -4.34
C LEU A 1081 25.54 -1.78 -5.47
N SER A 1082 26.55 -2.63 -5.36
CA SER A 1082 27.75 -2.54 -6.21
C SER A 1082 28.52 -3.84 -6.29
N PHE A 1083 28.95 -4.20 -7.50
CA PHE A 1083 29.86 -5.31 -7.76
C PHE A 1083 30.97 -4.89 -8.72
N VAL A 1084 32.04 -5.69 -8.80
CA VAL A 1084 33.26 -5.37 -9.56
C VAL A 1084 33.59 -6.53 -10.49
N VAL A 1085 33.85 -6.21 -11.76
CA VAL A 1085 34.15 -7.17 -12.84
C VAL A 1085 35.35 -6.73 -13.67
N THR A 1086 35.94 -7.63 -14.45
CA THR A 1086 36.93 -7.27 -15.46
C THR A 1086 36.27 -6.69 -16.72
N LYS A 1087 37.03 -5.97 -17.56
CA LYS A 1087 36.56 -5.53 -18.90
C LYS A 1087 36.03 -6.70 -19.75
N GLN A 1088 36.68 -7.87 -19.69
CA GLN A 1088 36.22 -9.06 -20.40
C GLN A 1088 34.85 -9.54 -19.88
N GLN A 1089 34.69 -9.66 -18.55
CA GLN A 1089 33.43 -10.08 -17.93
C GLN A 1089 32.29 -9.08 -18.20
N LEU A 1090 32.58 -7.78 -18.32
CA LEU A 1090 31.62 -6.75 -18.71
C LEU A 1090 31.02 -7.02 -20.11
N VAL A 1091 31.86 -7.50 -21.04
CA VAL A 1091 31.44 -7.84 -22.41
C VAL A 1091 30.67 -9.16 -22.41
N GLU A 1092 31.17 -10.18 -21.71
CA GLU A 1092 30.52 -11.51 -21.61
C GLU A 1092 29.11 -11.48 -20.98
N MET A 1093 28.83 -10.52 -20.08
CA MET A 1093 27.49 -10.34 -19.50
C MET A 1093 26.55 -9.49 -20.36
N GLY A 1094 27.09 -8.59 -21.17
CA GLY A 1094 26.36 -7.75 -22.11
C GLY A 1094 26.02 -8.46 -23.42
N ASP A 1095 26.67 -9.60 -23.71
CA ASP A 1095 26.31 -10.50 -24.80
C ASP A 1095 24.97 -11.18 -24.52
N LEU A 1096 23.91 -10.54 -25.02
CA LEU A 1096 22.51 -10.89 -24.77
C LEU A 1096 21.87 -11.75 -25.88
N GLU A 1097 22.67 -12.30 -26.82
CA GLU A 1097 22.25 -13.15 -27.94
C GLU A 1097 21.16 -12.56 -28.87
N ASN A 1098 21.12 -11.23 -29.02
CA ASN A 1098 20.20 -10.56 -29.94
C ASN A 1098 20.60 -10.77 -31.42
N VAL A 1099 19.81 -11.52 -32.19
CA VAL A 1099 19.95 -11.61 -33.65
C VAL A 1099 19.52 -10.28 -34.30
N GLY A 1100 20.47 -9.35 -34.44
CA GLY A 1100 20.34 -8.15 -35.29
C GLY A 1100 20.10 -6.80 -34.58
N SER A 1101 20.31 -6.69 -33.27
CA SER A 1101 20.23 -5.38 -32.57
C SER A 1101 21.05 -5.37 -31.26
N SER A 1102 22.12 -4.57 -31.23
CA SER A 1102 23.12 -4.40 -30.14
C SER A 1102 23.69 -5.68 -29.51
N PRO A 1103 24.96 -6.04 -29.75
CA PRO A 1103 25.57 -7.24 -29.19
C PRO A 1103 25.97 -7.09 -27.71
N TYR A 1104 26.03 -5.87 -27.15
CA TYR A 1104 26.63 -5.63 -25.82
C TYR A 1104 25.71 -4.93 -24.80
N GLY A 1105 24.41 -4.82 -25.06
CA GLY A 1105 23.40 -4.37 -24.08
C GLY A 1105 23.54 -2.92 -23.57
N PHE A 1106 24.42 -2.10 -24.15
CA PHE A 1106 24.73 -0.75 -23.67
C PHE A 1106 23.73 0.31 -24.12
N VAL A 1107 23.33 1.17 -23.16
CA VAL A 1107 22.53 2.39 -23.40
C VAL A 1107 23.27 3.60 -22.85
N GLN A 1108 23.64 4.54 -23.73
CA GLN A 1108 24.29 5.79 -23.36
C GLN A 1108 23.25 6.90 -23.19
N PHE A 1109 23.33 7.60 -22.06
CA PHE A 1109 22.63 8.86 -21.80
C PHE A 1109 23.64 10.00 -21.89
N LYS A 1110 23.32 11.07 -22.60
CA LYS A 1110 24.23 12.19 -22.83
C LYS A 1110 23.50 13.53 -22.84
N ARG A 1111 24.03 14.51 -22.11
CA ARG A 1111 23.58 15.92 -22.14
C ARG A 1111 24.05 16.56 -23.46
N VAL A 1112 23.14 17.27 -24.13
CA VAL A 1112 23.39 17.94 -25.42
C VAL A 1112 22.70 19.31 -25.45
N ALA A 1113 23.25 20.25 -26.22
CA ALA A 1113 22.66 21.57 -26.41
C ALA A 1113 21.39 21.49 -27.27
N ALA A 1114 20.36 22.26 -26.91
CA ALA A 1114 19.08 22.28 -27.61
C ALA A 1114 19.25 22.64 -29.10
N GLY A 1115 18.71 21.79 -29.99
CA GLY A 1115 18.83 21.92 -31.44
C GLY A 1115 20.00 21.14 -32.07
N ALA A 1116 20.92 20.57 -31.28
CA ALA A 1116 21.92 19.64 -31.79
C ALA A 1116 21.29 18.25 -32.04
N ALA A 1117 20.77 18.02 -33.24
CA ALA A 1117 20.37 16.69 -33.67
C ALA A 1117 21.56 15.71 -33.56
N PRO A 1118 21.37 14.48 -33.07
CA PRO A 1118 22.47 13.53 -32.92
C PRO A 1118 23.07 13.22 -34.29
N LYS A 1119 24.37 13.46 -34.45
CA LYS A 1119 25.12 12.86 -35.57
C LYS A 1119 25.04 11.35 -35.39
N LYS A 1120 24.39 10.65 -36.33
CA LYS A 1120 24.68 9.24 -36.53
C LYS A 1120 26.19 9.09 -36.72
N LEU A 1121 26.83 8.29 -35.87
CA LEU A 1121 28.13 7.73 -36.18
C LEU A 1121 27.99 6.84 -37.43
N GLY A 1122 29.08 6.74 -38.19
CA GLY A 1122 29.00 6.64 -39.64
C GLY A 1122 28.67 5.26 -40.19
N LEU A 1123 27.38 4.94 -40.29
CA LEU A 1123 26.92 3.90 -41.22
C LEU A 1123 27.31 4.33 -42.64
N MET A 1124 28.24 3.61 -43.27
CA MET A 1124 28.56 3.83 -44.68
C MET A 1124 27.27 3.65 -45.51
N SER A 1125 27.02 4.57 -46.44
CA SER A 1125 25.93 4.41 -47.39
C SER A 1125 26.09 3.09 -48.14
N ALA A 1126 25.01 2.31 -48.24
CA ALA A 1126 24.97 1.12 -49.07
C ALA A 1126 25.47 1.45 -50.49
N PRO A 1127 26.17 0.52 -51.17
CA PRO A 1127 26.63 0.75 -52.53
C PRO A 1127 25.43 1.07 -53.43
N SER A 1128 25.47 2.23 -54.09
CA SER A 1128 24.46 2.67 -55.04
C SER A 1128 24.24 1.63 -56.12
N THR A 1129 23.01 1.50 -56.59
CA THR A 1129 22.76 0.57 -57.70
C THR A 1129 23.40 1.09 -58.99
N LEU A 1130 23.73 0.19 -59.92
CA LEU A 1130 24.24 0.57 -61.25
C LEU A 1130 23.27 1.46 -62.04
N GLU A 1131 21.99 1.51 -61.65
CA GLU A 1131 20.98 2.40 -62.21
C GLU A 1131 21.11 3.82 -61.63
N GLU A 1132 21.37 3.97 -60.33
CA GLU A 1132 21.66 5.27 -59.70
C GLU A 1132 22.98 5.89 -60.20
N GLU A 1133 24.05 5.09 -60.38
CA GLU A 1133 25.30 5.59 -60.98
C GLU A 1133 25.08 6.07 -62.43
N ALA A 1134 24.27 5.35 -63.21
CA ALA A 1134 23.95 5.73 -64.59
C ALA A 1134 23.10 7.02 -64.67
N GLU A 1135 22.15 7.22 -63.74
CA GLU A 1135 21.40 8.50 -63.67
C GLU A 1135 22.28 9.66 -63.21
N LEU A 1136 23.23 9.42 -62.30
CA LEU A 1136 24.21 10.43 -61.87
C LEU A 1136 25.20 10.80 -62.98
N GLU A 1137 25.72 9.85 -63.76
CA GLU A 1137 26.52 10.15 -64.95
C GLU A 1137 25.72 10.89 -66.01
N ALA A 1138 24.46 10.51 -66.25
CA ALA A 1138 23.58 11.21 -67.20
C ALA A 1138 23.30 12.66 -66.77
N ALA A 1139 23.06 12.90 -65.48
CA ALA A 1139 22.89 14.24 -64.92
C ALA A 1139 24.17 15.07 -65.00
N ALA A 1140 25.34 14.47 -64.71
CA ALA A 1140 26.64 15.13 -64.84
C ALA A 1140 26.96 15.48 -66.30
N ALA A 1141 26.69 14.59 -67.25
CA ALA A 1141 26.87 14.82 -68.68
C ALA A 1141 25.92 15.90 -69.23
N ALA A 1142 24.70 15.99 -68.72
CA ALA A 1142 23.77 17.08 -69.03
C ALA A 1142 24.28 18.43 -68.48
N ALA A 1143 24.74 18.47 -67.23
CA ALA A 1143 25.33 19.67 -66.62
C ALA A 1143 26.63 20.13 -67.33
N ALA A 1144 27.44 19.19 -67.82
CA ALA A 1144 28.65 19.46 -68.59
C ALA A 1144 28.38 19.97 -70.02
N ARG A 1145 27.16 19.79 -70.56
CA ARG A 1145 26.71 20.40 -71.83
C ARG A 1145 26.01 21.75 -71.66
N ALA A 1146 25.83 22.21 -70.42
CA ALA A 1146 25.27 23.52 -70.07
C ALA A 1146 26.35 24.54 -69.64
N LYS A 1147 27.62 24.26 -69.98
CA LYS A 1147 28.80 25.11 -69.78
C LYS A 1147 29.62 25.16 -71.07
#